data_AF-A0A955Z7D4-F1
#
_entry.id   AF-A0A955Z7D4-F1
#
_cell.length_a   1.000
_cell.length_b   1.000
_cell.length_c   1.000
_cell.angle_alpha   90.00
_cell.angle_beta   90.00
_cell.angle_gamma   90.00
#
_symmetry.space_group_name_H-M   'P 1'
#
loop_
_entity.id
_entity.type
_entity.pdbx_description
1 polymer ?
#
loop_
_entity_poly.entity_id
_entity_poly.type
_entity_poly.pdbx_seq_one_letter_code
_entity_poly.pdbx_strand_id
1 'polypeptide(L)'
;MVKTTHLRAPLADVLAALDAALAPDGYAPSDLILAPRVVPLGNGESITMPPEVPPDMRRLVIAEREGWVTIADDPFATTDWGARLSAAFEGAPVIVLEGECDHAFYSSVVLYEDGAATHTSTVPQDAIHEDDGRHRIRPLFLADHFSGAREALERGIVVNKLGGEENVSAVADVIGLPNALLSVHDETGDGRVDRLYAFDSARAPRPDPQAAMQNALAALLGGATGLGDLGLEASAASDLFAELARGFIPGARGEEPLGLHAPLSSSESGHVGDAHRFHTTFRLAGPHGSRARDVTIRVGGTGLGCFDVSTITIASRGVDPSTALDVTPRREGETLVAQATDIELSIAAPLDPDLDSLPSGERGRRAMNMMRSTAFGGDPAEIVVYLTGMLVREGAGKIEIQADAVASDGQALSATSTNRIEVKPALRVPVLPAPLDDEARANLTYALDTYAARAHANGWLAFDRLWSEVGELVTSMARDLCRALVEMRRSDPRPERVVLEDGADEGEIGAALDRGAEVFVAGPPLMRVTRDDDCTRFDVVAETPGSDVGFRADVLCKGGERLDFPAPIDVGGSGDASWRRVVAELERGADVSLAVGPYDDGVRVEIVHQPEGSNYFPDPASAGHAPRVQLAWSCPRPAGNASRATLGELARDILLRAGRDGGHLGGVAFASGQPIRGSSFDLPYDDLLGDRARATESAWLGTHVRSPGWVVLVPAGATRSLAAPGDGVERVDLEHGALLVSRAADPFSYSDADAEAMERAVVGAQGLEPPRAG
;
A
#
# COMPACT_ATOMS: atom_id res chain seq x y z
N MET A 1 -6.66 12.28 -7.15
CA MET A 1 -8.13 12.27 -7.32
C MET A 1 -8.56 13.63 -7.80
N VAL A 2 -9.41 13.73 -8.82
CA VAL A 2 -10.01 14.97 -9.35
C VAL A 2 -11.50 14.93 -9.03
N LYS A 3 -12.03 15.99 -8.43
CA LYS A 3 -13.47 16.16 -8.17
C LYS A 3 -13.88 17.58 -8.53
N THR A 4 -14.72 17.74 -9.55
CA THR A 4 -15.19 19.03 -10.04
C THR A 4 -16.72 19.12 -10.03
N THR A 5 -17.24 20.27 -9.63
CA THR A 5 -18.69 20.55 -9.62
C THR A 5 -19.01 21.61 -10.65
N HIS A 6 -20.05 21.37 -11.46
CA HIS A 6 -20.42 22.18 -12.62
C HIS A 6 -21.88 22.61 -12.52
N LEU A 7 -22.14 23.89 -12.76
CA LEU A 7 -23.50 24.42 -12.86
C LEU A 7 -23.58 25.60 -13.82
N ARG A 8 -24.77 25.83 -14.39
CA ARG A 8 -25.06 27.03 -15.21
C ARG A 8 -25.77 28.07 -14.36
N ALA A 9 -25.01 29.04 -13.89
CA ALA A 9 -25.52 30.21 -13.19
C ALA A 9 -24.55 31.38 -13.39
N PRO A 10 -24.99 32.64 -13.25
CA PRO A 10 -24.08 33.77 -13.21
C PRO A 10 -23.03 33.56 -12.11
N LEU A 11 -21.74 33.77 -12.43
CA LEU A 11 -20.64 33.56 -11.49
C LEU A 11 -20.88 34.29 -10.15
N ALA A 12 -21.39 35.52 -10.19
CA ALA A 12 -21.69 36.31 -8.99
C ALA A 12 -22.69 35.61 -8.04
N ASP A 13 -23.67 34.91 -8.58
CA ASP A 13 -24.67 34.19 -7.78
C ASP A 13 -24.05 32.93 -7.18
N VAL A 14 -23.23 32.20 -7.95
CA VAL A 14 -22.49 31.02 -7.46
C VAL A 14 -21.58 31.42 -6.31
N LEU A 15 -20.85 32.51 -6.46
CA LEU A 15 -19.99 33.06 -5.41
C LEU A 15 -20.78 33.38 -4.13
N ALA A 16 -21.95 34.00 -4.24
CA ALA A 16 -22.81 34.26 -3.08
C ALA A 16 -23.35 32.98 -2.43
N ALA A 17 -23.69 31.96 -3.23
CA ALA A 17 -24.14 30.67 -2.73
C ALA A 17 -23.03 29.91 -2.00
N LEU A 18 -21.79 29.95 -2.51
CA LEU A 18 -20.62 29.37 -1.83
C LEU A 18 -20.37 30.04 -0.48
N ASP A 19 -20.40 31.37 -0.43
CA ASP A 19 -20.28 32.13 0.83
C ASP A 19 -21.35 31.71 1.85
N ALA A 20 -22.61 31.62 1.40
CA ALA A 20 -23.73 31.22 2.24
C ALA A 20 -23.64 29.76 2.70
N ALA A 21 -23.14 28.86 1.86
CA ALA A 21 -23.00 27.44 2.16
C ALA A 21 -21.85 27.16 3.14
N LEU A 22 -20.81 28.00 3.15
CA LEU A 22 -19.63 27.85 4.01
C LEU A 22 -19.74 28.61 5.33
N ALA A 23 -20.56 29.67 5.39
CA ALA A 23 -20.78 30.41 6.63
C ALA A 23 -21.25 29.53 7.82
N PRO A 24 -22.18 28.56 7.65
CA PRO A 24 -22.56 27.62 8.69
C PRO A 24 -21.45 26.65 9.08
N ASP A 25 -20.38 26.51 8.30
CA ASP A 25 -19.21 25.69 8.68
C ASP A 25 -18.14 26.54 9.37
N GLY A 26 -18.44 27.83 9.63
CA GLY A 26 -17.52 28.78 10.23
C GLY A 26 -16.56 29.44 9.24
N TYR A 27 -16.73 29.26 7.93
CA TYR A 27 -15.84 29.82 6.93
C TYR A 27 -16.36 31.16 6.40
N ALA A 28 -15.46 32.12 6.15
CA ALA A 28 -15.77 33.42 5.57
C ALA A 28 -14.82 33.76 4.42
N PRO A 29 -15.26 34.50 3.38
CA PRO A 29 -14.38 34.93 2.30
C PRO A 29 -13.16 35.70 2.82
N SER A 30 -12.01 35.41 2.25
CA SER A 30 -10.73 36.02 2.59
C SER A 30 -10.23 36.83 1.40
N ASP A 31 -9.79 38.06 1.66
CA ASP A 31 -9.10 38.92 0.68
C ASP A 31 -7.61 38.57 0.54
N LEU A 32 -7.16 37.49 1.19
CA LEU A 32 -5.77 37.03 1.06
C LEU A 32 -5.50 36.66 -0.40
N ILE A 33 -4.39 37.16 -0.93
CA ILE A 33 -3.90 36.77 -2.26
C ILE A 33 -2.75 35.80 -2.03
N LEU A 34 -2.91 34.54 -2.44
CA LEU A 34 -1.80 33.59 -2.41
C LEU A 34 -0.91 33.78 -3.63
N ALA A 35 0.40 33.86 -3.41
CA ALA A 35 1.37 33.99 -4.49
C ALA A 35 1.94 32.61 -4.88
N PRO A 36 2.01 32.28 -6.18
CA PRO A 36 2.72 31.08 -6.64
C PRO A 36 4.19 31.12 -6.21
N ARG A 37 4.74 29.95 -5.90
CA ARG A 37 6.14 29.81 -5.48
C ARG A 37 6.99 29.40 -6.67
N VAL A 38 7.82 30.29 -7.17
CA VAL A 38 8.80 29.96 -8.23
C VAL A 38 10.01 29.27 -7.63
N VAL A 39 10.23 27.99 -7.95
CA VAL A 39 11.34 27.17 -7.50
C VAL A 39 12.35 27.00 -8.64
N PRO A 40 13.60 27.48 -8.52
CA PRO A 40 14.63 27.26 -9.53
C PRO A 40 15.12 25.80 -9.49
N LEU A 41 15.23 25.14 -10.65
CA LEU A 41 15.65 23.73 -10.79
C LEU A 41 17.17 23.53 -10.88
N GLY A 42 17.96 24.59 -10.72
CA GLY A 42 19.43 24.52 -10.70
C GLY A 42 20.10 24.37 -12.08
N ASN A 43 19.35 24.07 -13.14
CA ASN A 43 19.82 24.05 -14.55
C ASN A 43 19.58 25.39 -15.28
N GLY A 44 19.15 26.44 -14.57
CA GLY A 44 18.76 27.73 -15.14
C GLY A 44 17.26 27.83 -15.46
N GLU A 45 16.51 26.74 -15.34
CA GLU A 45 15.05 26.73 -15.43
C GLU A 45 14.41 26.93 -14.04
N SER A 46 13.13 27.30 -14.03
CA SER A 46 12.32 27.40 -12.82
C SER A 46 10.96 26.76 -13.04
N ILE A 47 10.46 26.06 -12.03
CA ILE A 47 9.07 25.61 -11.97
C ILE A 47 8.28 26.59 -11.11
N THR A 48 7.11 26.99 -11.57
CA THR A 48 6.15 27.70 -10.72
C THR A 48 5.32 26.64 -10.02
N MET A 49 5.44 26.56 -8.70
CA MET A 49 4.56 25.74 -7.87
C MET A 49 3.33 26.57 -7.49
N PRO A 50 2.15 25.93 -7.42
CA PRO A 50 0.94 26.62 -6.99
C PRO A 50 1.10 27.14 -5.55
N PRO A 51 0.35 28.20 -5.20
CA PRO A 51 0.41 28.76 -3.85
C PRO A 51 0.06 27.73 -2.78
N GLU A 52 0.82 27.73 -1.68
CA GLU A 52 0.53 26.93 -0.49
C GLU A 52 -0.69 27.52 0.24
N VAL A 53 -1.72 26.70 0.47
CA VAL A 53 -2.94 27.09 1.17
C VAL A 53 -2.74 26.87 2.68
N PRO A 54 -2.91 27.90 3.54
CA PRO A 54 -2.82 27.72 4.98
C PRO A 54 -3.82 26.66 5.50
N PRO A 55 -3.49 25.90 6.56
CA PRO A 55 -4.34 24.81 7.06
C PRO A 55 -5.70 25.25 7.64
N ASP A 56 -5.84 26.53 7.99
CA ASP A 56 -7.09 27.17 8.42
C ASP A 56 -7.85 27.84 7.27
N MET A 57 -7.33 27.75 6.05
CA MET A 57 -7.94 28.26 4.85
C MET A 57 -8.38 27.14 3.94
N ARG A 58 -9.46 27.42 3.22
CA ARG A 58 -9.99 26.57 2.17
C ARG A 58 -9.89 27.31 0.85
N ARG A 59 -9.32 26.68 -0.16
CA ARG A 59 -9.21 27.25 -1.49
C ARG A 59 -10.21 26.59 -2.41
N LEU A 60 -11.11 27.40 -2.97
CA LEU A 60 -11.95 27.00 -4.09
C LEU A 60 -11.37 27.60 -5.36
N VAL A 61 -11.09 26.75 -6.33
CA VAL A 61 -10.72 27.16 -7.68
C VAL A 61 -11.98 27.16 -8.51
N ILE A 62 -12.36 28.32 -9.02
CA ILE A 62 -13.61 28.54 -9.73
C ILE A 62 -13.27 28.99 -11.13
N ALA A 63 -13.87 28.41 -12.16
CA ALA A 63 -13.65 28.84 -13.54
C ALA A 63 -15.00 29.05 -14.24
N GLU A 64 -15.16 30.19 -14.91
CA GLU A 64 -16.31 30.47 -15.75
C GLU A 64 -15.94 30.33 -17.23
N ARG A 65 -16.68 29.50 -17.97
CA ARG A 65 -16.54 29.39 -19.42
C ARG A 65 -17.87 29.01 -20.05
N GLU A 66 -18.26 29.74 -21.10
CA GLU A 66 -19.47 29.44 -21.89
C GLU A 66 -20.76 29.35 -21.03
N GLY A 67 -20.83 30.15 -19.96
CA GLY A 67 -21.95 30.17 -19.01
C GLY A 67 -21.96 29.02 -17.99
N TRP A 68 -20.97 28.14 -18.03
CA TRP A 68 -20.70 27.15 -16.98
C TRP A 68 -19.76 27.72 -15.94
N VAL A 69 -20.08 27.47 -14.67
CA VAL A 69 -19.19 27.68 -13.54
C VAL A 69 -18.74 26.31 -13.05
N THR A 70 -17.43 26.10 -13.02
CA THR A 70 -16.78 24.88 -12.51
C THR A 70 -16.08 25.20 -11.20
N ILE A 71 -16.14 24.28 -10.25
CA ILE A 71 -15.58 24.44 -8.90
C ILE A 71 -14.74 23.21 -8.57
N ALA A 72 -13.50 23.45 -8.15
CA ALA A 72 -12.59 22.47 -7.56
C ALA A 72 -12.16 22.95 -6.16
N ASP A 73 -11.89 22.02 -5.24
CA ASP A 73 -11.77 22.28 -3.79
C ASP A 73 -10.50 21.66 -3.20
N ASP A 74 -9.72 22.43 -2.44
CA ASP A 74 -8.36 22.10 -1.98
C ASP A 74 -8.14 22.49 -0.49
N PRO A 75 -7.60 21.59 0.36
CA PRO A 75 -7.21 20.20 0.08
C PRO A 75 -8.43 19.29 -0.10
N PHE A 76 -8.42 18.46 -1.16
CA PHE A 76 -9.51 17.59 -1.62
C PHE A 76 -10.51 17.24 -0.51
N ALA A 77 -11.54 18.08 -0.37
CA ALA A 77 -12.40 18.08 0.79
C ALA A 77 -13.68 17.29 0.52
N THR A 78 -14.09 16.53 1.54
CA THR A 78 -15.31 15.72 1.68
C THR A 78 -16.63 16.49 1.51
N THR A 79 -16.62 17.76 1.09
CA THR A 79 -17.83 18.56 0.96
C THR A 79 -18.60 18.19 -0.28
N ASP A 80 -19.88 17.91 -0.08
CA ASP A 80 -20.82 17.61 -1.15
C ASP A 80 -21.35 18.90 -1.79
N TRP A 81 -20.53 19.51 -2.65
CA TRP A 81 -20.90 20.71 -3.39
C TRP A 81 -22.10 20.52 -4.32
N GLY A 82 -22.29 19.30 -4.84
CA GLY A 82 -23.45 18.95 -5.66
C GLY A 82 -24.74 19.19 -4.91
N ALA A 83 -24.87 18.62 -3.71
CA ALA A 83 -26.04 18.83 -2.86
C ALA A 83 -26.20 20.30 -2.43
N ARG A 84 -25.13 20.95 -1.96
CA ARG A 84 -25.21 22.33 -1.45
C ARG A 84 -25.62 23.34 -2.53
N LEU A 85 -25.06 23.23 -3.73
CA LEU A 85 -25.35 24.16 -4.82
C LEU A 85 -26.69 23.86 -5.46
N SER A 86 -27.07 22.60 -5.65
CA SER A 86 -28.41 22.27 -6.18
C SER A 86 -29.53 22.73 -5.24
N ALA A 87 -29.31 22.71 -3.92
CA ALA A 87 -30.25 23.29 -2.97
C ALA A 87 -30.33 24.83 -3.05
N ALA A 88 -29.22 25.50 -3.40
CA ALA A 88 -29.16 26.96 -3.52
C ALA A 88 -29.72 27.48 -4.86
N PHE A 89 -29.68 26.66 -5.91
CA PHE A 89 -30.11 27.00 -7.27
C PHE A 89 -31.29 26.10 -7.69
N GLU A 90 -32.47 26.37 -7.14
CA GLU A 90 -33.70 25.63 -7.43
C GLU A 90 -33.93 25.49 -8.96
N GLY A 91 -34.09 24.26 -9.43
CA GLY A 91 -34.32 23.94 -10.85
C GLY A 91 -33.11 24.03 -11.78
N ALA A 92 -31.90 24.36 -11.29
CA ALA A 92 -30.68 24.29 -12.10
C ALA A 92 -29.95 22.95 -11.88
N PRO A 93 -29.64 22.18 -12.95
CA PRO A 93 -28.92 20.93 -12.81
C PRO A 93 -27.47 21.21 -12.36
N VAL A 94 -27.05 20.55 -11.29
CA VAL A 94 -25.65 20.58 -10.82
C VAL A 94 -25.01 19.22 -11.08
N ILE A 95 -23.89 19.21 -11.79
CA ILE A 95 -23.21 17.98 -12.21
C ILE A 95 -21.88 17.89 -11.46
N VAL A 96 -21.64 16.75 -10.81
CA VAL A 96 -20.37 16.44 -10.19
C VAL A 96 -19.67 15.38 -11.02
N LEU A 97 -18.42 15.65 -11.39
CA LEU A 97 -17.52 14.70 -12.03
C LEU A 97 -16.40 14.34 -11.07
N GLU A 98 -16.15 13.06 -10.86
CA GLU A 98 -15.11 12.55 -9.97
C GLU A 98 -14.29 11.48 -10.70
N GLY A 99 -12.97 11.48 -10.51
CA GLY A 99 -12.04 10.53 -11.11
C GLY A 99 -10.77 10.35 -10.28
N GLU A 100 -10.30 9.12 -10.09
CA GLU A 100 -9.02 8.84 -9.43
C GLU A 100 -7.85 8.85 -10.44
N CYS A 101 -6.69 9.39 -10.05
CA CYS A 101 -5.56 9.66 -10.97
C CYS A 101 -4.72 8.41 -11.27
N ASP A 102 -4.65 7.49 -10.30
CA ASP A 102 -3.85 6.27 -10.29
C ASP A 102 -4.69 5.01 -10.47
N HIS A 103 -6.02 5.11 -10.35
CA HIS A 103 -6.93 3.98 -10.53
C HIS A 103 -8.00 4.25 -11.58
N ALA A 104 -7.98 3.39 -12.60
CA ALA A 104 -8.82 3.46 -13.79
C ALA A 104 -10.32 3.36 -13.58
N PHE A 105 -10.72 2.69 -12.50
CA PHE A 105 -12.07 2.19 -12.32
C PHE A 105 -12.87 2.99 -11.30
N TYR A 106 -12.40 4.16 -10.87
CA TYR A 106 -13.16 4.99 -9.92
C TYR A 106 -13.40 6.35 -10.55
N SER A 107 -14.44 6.41 -11.39
CA SER A 107 -14.99 7.68 -11.85
C SER A 107 -16.51 7.70 -11.69
N SER A 108 -17.06 8.86 -11.39
CA SER A 108 -18.51 9.04 -11.22
C SER A 108 -18.99 10.32 -11.90
N VAL A 109 -20.23 10.25 -12.38
CA VAL A 109 -21.01 11.35 -12.93
C VAL A 109 -22.30 11.42 -12.13
N VAL A 110 -22.49 12.48 -11.36
CA VAL A 110 -23.65 12.63 -10.49
C VAL A 110 -24.43 13.89 -10.87
N LEU A 111 -25.73 13.75 -11.06
CA LEU A 111 -26.66 14.87 -11.22
C LEU A 111 -27.37 15.13 -9.89
N TYR A 112 -27.29 16.38 -9.44
CA TYR A 112 -28.00 16.86 -8.28
C TYR A 112 -29.09 17.85 -8.69
N GLU A 113 -30.26 17.69 -8.07
CA GLU A 113 -31.42 18.59 -8.21
C GLU A 113 -32.02 18.81 -6.81
N ASP A 114 -32.33 20.06 -6.49
CA ASP A 114 -32.98 20.46 -5.23
C ASP A 114 -32.34 19.88 -3.95
N GLY A 115 -31.01 19.76 -3.94
CA GLY A 115 -30.24 19.29 -2.78
C GLY A 115 -30.03 17.78 -2.70
N ALA A 116 -30.56 17.00 -3.65
CA ALA A 116 -30.44 15.55 -3.67
C ALA A 116 -29.76 15.05 -4.95
N ALA A 117 -28.95 14.00 -4.81
CA ALA A 117 -28.48 13.24 -5.97
C ALA A 117 -29.69 12.52 -6.59
N THR A 118 -30.08 12.92 -7.80
CA THR A 118 -31.23 12.32 -8.49
C THR A 118 -30.79 11.20 -9.42
N HIS A 119 -29.60 11.32 -10.01
CA HIS A 119 -29.04 10.32 -10.91
C HIS A 119 -27.54 10.20 -10.72
N THR A 120 -27.04 8.97 -10.87
CA THR A 120 -25.63 8.65 -10.74
C THR A 120 -25.26 7.67 -11.84
N SER A 121 -24.12 7.88 -12.50
CA SER A 121 -23.44 6.85 -13.27
C SER A 121 -22.03 6.65 -12.71
N THR A 122 -21.65 5.43 -12.37
CA THR A 122 -20.33 5.11 -11.81
C THR A 122 -19.62 4.05 -12.65
N VAL A 123 -18.32 4.24 -12.87
CA VAL A 123 -17.42 3.17 -13.33
C VAL A 123 -16.91 2.45 -12.08
N PRO A 124 -16.84 1.10 -12.08
CA PRO A 124 -17.17 0.19 -13.17
C PRO A 124 -18.67 -0.19 -13.27
N GLN A 125 -19.50 0.17 -12.29
CA GLN A 125 -20.84 -0.41 -12.11
C GLN A 125 -21.77 -0.24 -13.33
N ASP A 126 -21.70 0.90 -14.02
CA ASP A 126 -22.54 1.23 -15.17
C ASP A 126 -21.79 1.14 -16.52
N ALA A 127 -20.53 0.70 -16.51
CA ALA A 127 -19.76 0.53 -17.73
C ALA A 127 -20.17 -0.76 -18.46
N ILE A 128 -20.60 -0.62 -19.71
CA ILE A 128 -20.99 -1.73 -20.59
C ILE A 128 -19.84 -2.04 -21.55
N HIS A 129 -19.49 -3.31 -21.70
CA HIS A 129 -18.55 -3.77 -22.73
C HIS A 129 -19.30 -3.99 -24.05
N GLU A 130 -18.89 -3.29 -25.12
CA GLU A 130 -19.48 -3.46 -26.45
C GLU A 130 -18.66 -4.37 -27.37
N ASP A 131 -19.29 -4.84 -28.45
CA ASP A 131 -18.71 -5.76 -29.44
C ASP A 131 -17.44 -5.21 -30.12
N ASP A 132 -17.17 -3.90 -30.03
CA ASP A 132 -15.95 -3.25 -30.52
C ASP A 132 -14.76 -3.32 -29.53
N GLY A 133 -14.92 -4.03 -28.41
CA GLY A 133 -13.88 -4.25 -27.39
C GLY A 133 -13.68 -3.08 -26.42
N ARG A 134 -14.55 -2.06 -26.47
CA ARG A 134 -14.47 -0.85 -25.63
C ARG A 134 -15.50 -0.88 -24.51
N HIS A 135 -15.14 -0.31 -23.37
CA HIS A 135 -16.10 -0.03 -22.29
C HIS A 135 -16.73 1.33 -22.53
N ARG A 136 -18.04 1.41 -22.33
CA ARG A 136 -18.79 2.66 -22.46
C ARG A 136 -19.72 2.84 -21.29
N ILE A 137 -19.79 4.06 -20.78
CA ILE A 137 -20.91 4.46 -19.93
C ILE A 137 -21.93 5.19 -20.79
N ARG A 138 -23.20 5.04 -20.41
CA ARG A 138 -24.33 5.72 -21.06
C ARG A 138 -25.10 6.49 -19.99
N PRO A 139 -24.60 7.66 -19.52
CA PRO A 139 -25.33 8.51 -18.59
C PRO A 139 -26.48 9.19 -19.33
N LEU A 140 -27.48 8.40 -19.75
CA LEU A 140 -28.60 8.83 -20.60
C LEU A 140 -29.48 9.88 -19.91
N PHE A 141 -29.46 9.93 -18.57
CA PHE A 141 -30.12 10.99 -17.80
C PHE A 141 -29.60 12.38 -18.18
N LEU A 142 -28.36 12.50 -18.65
CA LEU A 142 -27.84 13.77 -19.17
C LEU A 142 -28.44 14.17 -20.51
N ALA A 143 -29.01 13.25 -21.29
CA ALA A 143 -29.57 13.57 -22.61
C ALA A 143 -30.77 14.50 -22.53
N ASP A 144 -31.46 14.54 -21.39
CA ASP A 144 -32.60 15.44 -21.15
C ASP A 144 -32.14 16.87 -20.86
N HIS A 145 -30.94 17.05 -20.31
CA HIS A 145 -30.32 18.36 -20.05
C HIS A 145 -29.40 18.82 -21.19
N PHE A 146 -28.86 17.89 -21.96
CA PHE A 146 -27.90 18.10 -23.05
C PHE A 146 -28.41 17.48 -24.35
N SER A 147 -29.54 17.98 -24.85
CA SER A 147 -30.18 17.44 -26.07
C SER A 147 -29.25 17.37 -27.30
N GLY A 148 -28.29 18.30 -27.42
CA GLY A 148 -27.27 18.27 -28.48
C GLY A 148 -26.25 17.12 -28.37
N ALA A 149 -26.11 16.52 -27.18
CA ALA A 149 -25.24 15.38 -26.91
C ALA A 149 -25.98 14.03 -26.93
N ARG A 150 -27.31 14.03 -27.10
CA ARG A 150 -28.17 12.84 -26.99
C ARG A 150 -27.68 11.68 -27.85
N GLU A 151 -27.37 11.92 -29.12
CA GLU A 151 -26.88 10.86 -30.03
C GLU A 151 -25.54 10.28 -29.54
N ALA A 152 -24.64 11.11 -29.01
CA ALA A 152 -23.36 10.64 -28.48
C ALA A 152 -23.54 9.85 -27.17
N LEU A 153 -24.42 10.30 -26.28
CA LEU A 153 -24.78 9.61 -25.03
C LEU A 153 -25.46 8.26 -25.30
N GLU A 154 -26.37 8.20 -26.28
CA GLU A 154 -27.06 6.98 -26.73
C GLU A 154 -26.07 5.98 -27.35
N ARG A 155 -25.07 6.46 -28.09
CA ARG A 155 -23.94 5.64 -28.59
C ARG A 155 -22.96 5.20 -27.50
N GLY A 156 -23.01 5.81 -26.32
CA GLY A 156 -22.11 5.56 -25.21
C GLY A 156 -20.76 6.25 -25.32
N ILE A 157 -20.29 6.74 -24.17
CA ILE A 157 -19.02 7.44 -24.01
C ILE A 157 -17.95 6.41 -23.68
N VAL A 158 -16.93 6.31 -24.53
CA VAL A 158 -15.81 5.38 -24.31
C VAL A 158 -15.05 5.81 -23.06
N VAL A 159 -14.95 4.90 -22.09
CA VAL A 159 -14.13 5.11 -20.90
C VAL A 159 -12.78 4.39 -21.08
N ASN A 160 -11.70 5.07 -20.71
CA ASN A 160 -10.36 4.54 -20.67
C ASN A 160 -10.26 3.44 -19.59
N LYS A 161 -9.60 2.35 -19.95
CA LYS A 161 -9.39 1.19 -19.08
C LYS A 161 -8.43 1.47 -17.93
N LEU A 162 -7.64 2.56 -17.98
CA LEU A 162 -6.52 2.80 -17.06
C LEU A 162 -6.45 4.19 -16.37
N GLY A 163 -7.40 5.12 -16.55
CA GLY A 163 -7.33 6.43 -15.87
C GLY A 163 -8.68 7.16 -15.67
N GLY A 164 -8.93 7.62 -14.45
CA GLY A 164 -10.18 8.29 -14.05
C GLY A 164 -10.31 9.72 -14.57
N GLU A 165 -9.19 10.44 -14.75
CA GLU A 165 -9.17 11.78 -15.34
C GLU A 165 -9.60 11.75 -16.81
N GLU A 166 -9.10 10.79 -17.59
CA GLU A 166 -9.47 10.61 -18.98
C GLU A 166 -10.96 10.27 -19.14
N ASN A 167 -11.52 9.51 -18.18
CA ASN A 167 -12.96 9.21 -18.14
C ASN A 167 -13.79 10.47 -17.91
N VAL A 168 -13.41 11.28 -16.92
CA VAL A 168 -14.05 12.57 -16.64
C VAL A 168 -13.97 13.50 -17.85
N SER A 169 -12.81 13.56 -18.51
CA SER A 169 -12.59 14.36 -19.72
C SER A 169 -13.47 13.90 -20.88
N ALA A 170 -13.53 12.59 -21.14
CA ALA A 170 -14.35 12.02 -22.21
C ALA A 170 -15.84 12.30 -22.01
N VAL A 171 -16.32 12.23 -20.76
CA VAL A 171 -17.71 12.59 -20.43
C VAL A 171 -17.95 14.06 -20.71
N ALA A 172 -17.09 14.92 -20.17
CA ALA A 172 -17.23 16.37 -20.31
C ALA A 172 -17.22 16.84 -21.77
N ASP A 173 -16.33 16.29 -22.60
CA ASP A 173 -16.27 16.60 -24.03
C ASP A 173 -17.58 16.30 -24.74
N VAL A 174 -18.23 15.18 -24.39
CA VAL A 174 -19.50 14.75 -25.01
C VAL A 174 -20.65 15.69 -24.66
N ILE A 175 -20.73 16.13 -23.40
CA ILE A 175 -21.80 17.06 -22.96
C ILE A 175 -21.42 18.53 -23.10
N GLY A 176 -20.22 18.84 -23.62
CA GLY A 176 -19.73 20.20 -23.80
C GLY A 176 -19.54 20.94 -22.48
N LEU A 177 -19.03 20.25 -21.46
CA LEU A 177 -18.61 20.89 -20.20
C LEU A 177 -17.17 21.40 -20.33
N PRO A 178 -16.95 22.72 -20.30
CA PRO A 178 -15.61 23.26 -20.24
C PRO A 178 -14.97 22.98 -18.87
N ASN A 179 -13.63 22.97 -18.81
CA ASN A 179 -12.85 22.93 -17.56
C ASN A 179 -13.13 21.70 -16.66
N ALA A 180 -13.50 20.54 -17.21
CA ALA A 180 -13.83 19.34 -16.42
C ALA A 180 -12.69 18.80 -15.54
N LEU A 181 -11.46 18.98 -15.98
CA LEU A 181 -10.24 18.65 -15.24
C LEU A 181 -9.63 19.88 -14.57
N LEU A 182 -10.46 20.85 -14.14
CA LEU A 182 -10.00 22.02 -13.42
C LEU A 182 -9.15 21.58 -12.22
N SER A 183 -7.84 21.70 -12.37
CA SER A 183 -6.87 21.32 -11.36
C SER A 183 -6.46 22.56 -10.58
N VAL A 184 -6.31 22.39 -9.26
CA VAL A 184 -5.75 23.43 -8.39
C VAL A 184 -4.29 23.76 -8.76
N HIS A 185 -3.65 22.89 -9.56
CA HIS A 185 -2.27 23.02 -10.03
C HIS A 185 -2.13 23.68 -11.42
N ASP A 186 -3.19 23.90 -12.20
CA ASP A 186 -3.11 24.44 -13.57
C ASP A 186 -3.29 25.97 -13.65
N GLU A 187 -2.21 26.74 -13.78
CA GLU A 187 -2.20 28.19 -13.51
C GLU A 187 -2.79 29.14 -14.58
N THR A 188 -3.31 28.68 -15.72
CA THR A 188 -3.52 29.58 -16.90
C THR A 188 -4.87 29.50 -17.63
N GLY A 189 -5.98 29.43 -16.90
CA GLY A 189 -7.33 29.50 -17.48
C GLY A 189 -7.93 30.92 -17.52
N ASP A 190 -8.37 31.38 -18.69
CA ASP A 190 -9.26 32.56 -18.80
C ASP A 190 -10.54 32.32 -17.97
N GLY A 191 -10.98 33.33 -17.21
CA GLY A 191 -12.19 33.24 -16.38
C GLY A 191 -12.03 32.49 -15.05
N ARG A 192 -10.79 32.13 -14.68
CA ARG A 192 -10.47 31.50 -13.39
C ARG A 192 -10.43 32.54 -12.25
N VAL A 193 -11.09 32.23 -11.14
CA VAL A 193 -11.08 32.96 -9.88
C VAL A 193 -10.73 31.98 -8.76
N ASP A 194 -9.61 32.21 -8.10
CA ASP A 194 -9.31 31.55 -6.84
C ASP A 194 -10.05 32.30 -5.73
N ARG A 195 -10.87 31.58 -4.95
CA ARG A 195 -11.58 32.13 -3.80
C ARG A 195 -11.14 31.43 -2.54
N LEU A 196 -10.66 32.21 -1.59
CA LEU A 196 -10.20 31.70 -0.31
C LEU A 196 -11.26 31.93 0.75
N TYR A 197 -11.40 30.96 1.63
CA TYR A 197 -12.23 31.05 2.81
C TYR A 197 -11.38 30.80 4.04
N ALA A 198 -11.34 31.77 4.94
CA ALA A 198 -10.70 31.63 6.23
C ALA A 198 -11.69 31.04 7.24
N PHE A 199 -11.23 30.09 8.05
CA PHE A 199 -12.02 29.58 9.16
C PHE A 199 -12.10 30.61 10.29
N ASP A 200 -13.30 31.10 10.55
CA ASP A 200 -13.66 31.95 11.67
C ASP A 200 -14.36 31.12 12.76
N SER A 201 -13.56 30.68 13.74
CA SER A 201 -14.05 29.92 14.90
C SER A 201 -15.16 30.62 15.69
N ALA A 202 -15.33 31.94 15.56
CA ALA A 202 -16.43 32.68 16.20
C ALA A 202 -17.76 32.53 15.45
N ARG A 203 -17.73 32.13 14.17
CA ARG A 203 -18.91 31.89 13.32
C ARG A 203 -19.28 30.42 13.21
N ALA A 204 -18.34 29.51 13.49
CA ALA A 204 -18.62 28.08 13.48
C ALA A 204 -19.76 27.75 14.49
N PRO A 205 -20.80 27.02 14.08
CA PRO A 205 -21.81 26.56 15.01
C PRO A 205 -21.10 25.76 16.08
N ARG A 206 -21.40 26.08 17.34
CA ARG A 206 -20.98 25.21 18.45
C ARG A 206 -21.56 23.84 18.12
N PRO A 207 -20.72 22.81 17.90
CA PRO A 207 -21.22 21.50 17.51
C PRO A 207 -22.26 21.11 18.54
N ASP A 208 -23.47 20.79 18.09
CA ASP A 208 -24.48 20.22 18.99
C ASP A 208 -23.82 19.00 19.62
N PRO A 209 -23.50 19.05 20.92
CA PRO A 209 -22.76 17.98 21.56
C PRO A 209 -23.52 16.67 21.44
N GLN A 210 -24.85 16.72 21.33
CA GLN A 210 -25.72 15.59 21.16
C GLN A 210 -25.65 15.00 19.75
N ALA A 211 -25.70 15.82 18.68
CA ALA A 211 -25.52 15.36 17.31
C ALA A 211 -24.09 14.87 17.02
N ALA A 212 -23.08 15.54 17.55
CA ALA A 212 -21.68 15.12 17.44
C ALA A 212 -21.44 13.80 18.19
N MET A 213 -22.06 13.63 19.37
CA MET A 213 -22.03 12.38 20.14
C MET A 213 -22.83 11.28 19.44
N GLN A 214 -23.99 11.57 18.84
CA GLN A 214 -24.79 10.60 18.08
C GLN A 214 -24.10 10.16 16.79
N ASN A 215 -23.43 11.06 16.08
CA ASN A 215 -22.67 10.73 14.87
C ASN A 215 -21.38 9.98 15.20
N ALA A 216 -20.69 10.33 16.30
CA ALA A 216 -19.56 9.58 16.81
C ALA A 216 -19.98 8.19 17.32
N LEU A 217 -21.13 8.08 18.01
CA LEU A 217 -21.73 6.79 18.39
C LEU A 217 -22.12 5.99 17.15
N ALA A 218 -22.79 6.60 16.16
CA ALA A 218 -23.23 5.93 14.94
C ALA A 218 -22.04 5.47 14.08
N ALA A 219 -20.94 6.22 14.05
CA ALA A 219 -19.71 5.83 13.37
C ALA A 219 -18.97 4.70 14.11
N LEU A 220 -18.97 4.70 15.45
CA LEU A 220 -18.40 3.61 16.26
C LEU A 220 -19.27 2.34 16.27
N LEU A 221 -20.59 2.48 16.11
CA LEU A 221 -21.57 1.41 16.25
C LEU A 221 -22.19 0.96 14.92
N GLY A 222 -21.87 1.63 13.80
CA GLY A 222 -22.28 1.26 12.45
C GLY A 222 -21.75 -0.10 11.97
N GLY A 223 -20.91 -0.77 12.76
CA GLY A 223 -20.50 -2.17 12.58
C GLY A 223 -21.30 -3.19 13.41
N ALA A 224 -22.20 -2.79 14.30
CA ALA A 224 -22.98 -3.71 15.13
C ALA A 224 -24.41 -3.21 15.35
N THR A 225 -25.38 -3.93 14.80
CA THR A 225 -26.81 -3.69 15.00
C THR A 225 -27.21 -3.84 16.48
N GLY A 226 -27.76 -2.77 17.08
CA GLY A 226 -28.63 -2.84 18.26
C GLY A 226 -28.11 -2.20 19.54
N LEU A 227 -28.47 -0.93 19.79
CA LEU A 227 -28.24 -0.25 21.07
C LEU A 227 -29.45 0.53 21.58
N GLY A 228 -30.65 0.09 21.22
CA GLY A 228 -31.90 0.68 21.71
C GLY A 228 -32.20 0.48 23.20
N ASP A 229 -31.47 -0.38 23.93
CA ASP A 229 -31.99 -0.99 25.17
C ASP A 229 -31.26 -0.67 26.50
N LEU A 230 -30.21 0.16 26.56
CA LEU A 230 -29.40 0.30 27.80
C LEU A 230 -29.68 1.49 28.74
N GLY A 231 -30.62 2.40 28.44
CA GLY A 231 -31.25 3.28 29.45
C GLY A 231 -30.36 4.05 30.45
N LEU A 232 -29.11 4.42 30.12
CA LEU A 232 -28.23 5.19 31.01
C LEU A 232 -28.46 6.71 30.89
N GLU A 233 -28.58 7.41 32.01
CA GLU A 233 -28.70 8.87 32.03
C GLU A 233 -27.35 9.59 31.86
N ALA A 234 -27.36 10.69 31.09
CA ALA A 234 -26.18 11.40 30.59
C ALA A 234 -25.23 11.96 31.68
N SER A 235 -25.71 12.25 32.89
CA SER A 235 -24.87 12.78 33.96
C SER A 235 -23.91 11.74 34.54
N ALA A 236 -24.35 10.48 34.63
CA ALA A 236 -23.53 9.39 35.17
C ALA A 236 -22.36 9.04 34.24
N ALA A 237 -22.57 9.15 32.92
CA ALA A 237 -21.52 8.96 31.92
C ALA A 237 -20.46 10.09 31.98
N SER A 238 -20.89 11.34 32.24
CA SER A 238 -20.00 12.50 32.27
C SER A 238 -19.11 12.54 33.53
N ASP A 239 -19.63 12.12 34.69
CA ASP A 239 -18.86 12.07 35.94
C ASP A 239 -17.85 10.91 35.92
N LEU A 240 -18.23 9.76 35.36
CA LEU A 240 -17.34 8.61 35.15
C LEU A 240 -16.16 8.98 34.23
N PHE A 241 -16.43 9.78 33.19
CA PHE A 241 -15.40 10.27 32.27
C PHE A 241 -14.46 11.30 32.91
N ALA A 242 -14.97 12.17 33.79
CA ALA A 242 -14.16 13.17 34.49
C ALA A 242 -13.23 12.58 35.54
N GLU A 243 -13.62 11.47 36.18
CA GLU A 243 -12.72 10.69 37.06
C GLU A 243 -11.64 9.96 36.26
N LEU A 244 -12.02 9.31 35.15
CA LEU A 244 -11.06 8.66 34.26
C LEU A 244 -10.03 9.67 33.76
N ALA A 245 -10.44 10.83 33.23
CA ALA A 245 -9.54 11.88 32.74
C ALA A 245 -8.48 12.37 33.75
N ARG A 246 -8.83 12.49 35.04
CA ARG A 246 -7.90 12.97 36.09
C ARG A 246 -6.84 11.94 36.47
N GLY A 247 -7.09 10.65 36.21
CA GLY A 247 -6.14 9.57 36.50
C GLY A 247 -5.01 9.43 35.48
N PHE A 248 -5.20 9.95 34.25
CA PHE A 248 -4.31 9.64 33.12
C PHE A 248 -3.27 10.73 32.78
N ILE A 249 -3.27 11.91 33.44
CA ILE A 249 -2.35 13.02 33.10
C ILE A 249 -1.49 13.46 34.31
N PRO A 250 -0.23 13.00 34.40
CA PRO A 250 0.77 13.55 35.34
C PRO A 250 1.15 15.00 34.97
N GLY A 251 1.28 15.90 35.96
CA GLY A 251 1.85 17.26 35.79
C GLY A 251 0.85 18.44 35.69
N ALA A 252 -0.46 18.19 35.62
CA ALA A 252 -1.47 19.25 35.43
C ALA A 252 -1.67 20.21 36.63
N ARG A 253 -0.92 20.06 37.74
CA ARG A 253 -1.12 20.85 38.96
C ARG A 253 -0.33 22.16 39.02
N GLY A 254 0.65 22.41 38.14
CA GLY A 254 1.42 23.67 38.12
C GLY A 254 2.28 23.93 39.38
N GLU A 255 2.42 22.93 40.25
CA GLU A 255 3.17 23.01 41.53
C GLU A 255 4.58 22.41 41.43
N GLU A 256 4.94 21.82 40.29
CA GLU A 256 6.27 21.19 40.10
C GLU A 256 7.35 22.26 39.84
N PRO A 257 8.58 22.06 40.36
CA PRO A 257 9.70 22.97 40.11
C PRO A 257 10.02 23.06 38.62
N LEU A 258 10.45 24.25 38.18
CA LEU A 258 10.79 24.49 36.77
C LEU A 258 11.87 23.51 36.29
N GLY A 259 11.54 22.79 35.23
CA GLY A 259 12.36 21.72 34.65
C GLY A 259 12.20 21.63 33.14
N LEU A 260 13.23 21.10 32.47
CA LEU A 260 13.18 20.73 31.07
C LEU A 260 13.02 19.20 31.01
N HIS A 261 12.17 18.72 30.12
CA HIS A 261 11.86 17.30 29.96
C HIS A 261 12.07 16.87 28.51
N ALA A 262 12.56 15.64 28.33
CA ALA A 262 12.63 14.98 27.03
C ALA A 262 11.62 13.82 26.98
N PRO A 263 10.95 13.57 25.84
CA PRO A 263 10.07 12.42 25.64
C PRO A 263 10.88 11.13 25.58
N LEU A 264 10.16 10.00 25.66
CA LEU A 264 10.75 8.67 25.57
C LEU A 264 11.44 8.47 24.19
N SER A 265 12.56 7.76 24.26
CA SER A 265 13.46 7.42 23.15
C SER A 265 12.75 6.92 21.89
N SER A 266 13.10 7.44 20.71
CA SER A 266 12.73 6.83 19.43
C SER A 266 13.81 5.86 18.93
N SER A 267 13.40 4.88 18.13
CA SER A 267 14.30 3.97 17.42
C SER A 267 14.09 4.11 15.93
N GLU A 268 15.18 4.33 15.20
CA GLU A 268 15.14 4.60 13.77
C GLU A 268 16.19 3.74 13.06
N SER A 269 15.84 3.27 11.86
CA SER A 269 16.74 2.43 11.06
C SER A 269 16.78 2.88 9.61
N GLY A 270 17.97 2.82 8.99
CA GLY A 270 18.15 3.14 7.57
C GLY A 270 19.48 2.58 7.04
N HIS A 271 19.77 2.80 5.76
CA HIS A 271 20.94 2.23 5.09
C HIS A 271 22.09 3.23 4.95
N VAL A 272 23.34 2.76 5.00
CA VAL A 272 24.51 3.61 4.70
C VAL A 272 24.33 4.29 3.33
N GLY A 273 24.50 5.60 3.28
CA GLY A 273 24.29 6.42 2.10
C GLY A 273 22.91 7.08 2.05
N ASP A 274 21.97 6.70 2.91
CA ASP A 274 20.68 7.39 2.99
C ASP A 274 20.84 8.76 3.65
N ALA A 275 20.21 9.77 3.05
CA ALA A 275 19.93 11.01 3.73
C ALA A 275 18.81 10.76 4.72
N HIS A 276 19.03 11.13 5.98
CA HIS A 276 18.09 10.84 7.05
C HIS A 276 17.92 12.05 7.97
N ARG A 277 16.72 12.20 8.51
CA ARG A 277 16.36 13.32 9.39
C ARG A 277 15.67 12.81 10.65
N PHE A 278 16.32 13.02 11.78
CA PHE A 278 15.77 12.73 13.10
C PHE A 278 15.12 13.96 13.69
N HIS A 279 14.18 13.77 14.62
CA HIS A 279 13.76 14.85 15.50
C HIS A 279 13.52 14.37 16.93
N THR A 280 13.77 15.25 17.89
CA THR A 280 13.34 15.08 19.29
C THR A 280 12.74 16.39 19.79
N THR A 281 11.82 16.32 20.74
CA THR A 281 11.09 17.50 21.24
C THR A 281 11.34 17.67 22.72
N PHE A 282 11.97 18.74 23.19
CA PHE A 282 12.09 19.02 24.62
C PHE A 282 10.98 19.95 25.07
N ARG A 283 10.44 19.72 26.27
CA ARG A 283 9.34 20.48 26.85
C ARG A 283 9.76 21.12 28.17
N LEU A 284 9.56 22.43 28.30
CA LEU A 284 9.67 23.14 29.57
C LEU A 284 8.38 22.94 30.38
N ALA A 285 8.52 22.44 31.61
CA ALA A 285 7.42 22.28 32.56
C ALA A 285 7.77 22.99 33.87
N GLY A 286 6.76 23.53 34.56
CA GLY A 286 6.98 24.30 35.77
C GLY A 286 5.89 25.35 35.99
N PRO A 287 6.13 26.30 36.90
CA PRO A 287 5.17 27.34 37.20
C PRO A 287 4.86 28.19 35.97
N HIS A 288 3.60 28.56 35.89
CA HIS A 288 3.10 29.47 34.88
C HIS A 288 3.83 30.82 34.88
N GLY A 289 4.16 31.33 33.68
CA GLY A 289 4.92 32.57 33.49
C GLY A 289 6.44 32.39 33.51
N SER A 290 6.96 31.19 33.80
CA SER A 290 8.39 30.87 33.74
C SER A 290 8.93 30.93 32.31
N ARG A 291 10.19 31.35 32.18
CA ARG A 291 10.89 31.52 30.90
C ARG A 291 12.29 30.89 30.94
N ALA A 292 12.77 30.39 29.81
CA ALA A 292 14.14 29.91 29.63
C ALA A 292 14.72 30.38 28.28
N ARG A 293 16.01 30.68 28.24
CA ARG A 293 16.73 31.20 27.06
C ARG A 293 18.10 30.55 26.90
N ASP A 294 18.83 30.95 25.85
CA ASP A 294 20.20 30.52 25.56
C ASP A 294 20.33 28.99 25.39
N VAL A 295 19.44 28.41 24.58
CA VAL A 295 19.36 26.96 24.36
C VAL A 295 20.62 26.45 23.69
N THR A 296 21.30 25.51 24.33
CA THR A 296 22.44 24.79 23.76
C THR A 296 22.08 23.34 23.55
N ILE A 297 22.22 22.85 22.33
CA ILE A 297 22.04 21.44 21.96
C ILE A 297 23.40 20.78 21.85
N ARG A 298 23.57 19.69 22.58
CA ARG A 298 24.72 18.81 22.53
C ARG A 298 24.27 17.44 22.03
N VAL A 299 24.85 17.00 20.93
CA VAL A 299 24.60 15.68 20.36
C VAL A 299 25.84 14.85 20.56
N GLY A 300 25.71 13.74 21.26
CA GLY A 300 26.79 12.81 21.58
C GLY A 300 26.35 11.36 21.46
N GLY A 301 27.16 10.47 22.01
CA GLY A 301 26.87 9.05 22.06
C GLY A 301 27.41 8.27 20.85
N THR A 302 27.35 6.95 20.96
CA THR A 302 28.00 6.02 20.02
C THR A 302 27.40 6.05 18.61
N GLY A 303 26.17 6.56 18.44
CA GLY A 303 25.47 6.67 17.16
C GLY A 303 26.08 7.69 16.19
N LEU A 304 26.85 8.67 16.69
CA LEU A 304 27.58 9.61 15.83
C LEU A 304 28.74 8.97 15.04
N GLY A 305 29.12 7.74 15.37
CA GLY A 305 30.01 6.94 14.54
C GLY A 305 29.35 6.39 13.27
N CYS A 306 28.00 6.35 13.25
CA CYS A 306 27.18 5.78 12.18
C CYS A 306 26.38 6.85 11.42
N PHE A 307 26.18 8.03 12.01
CA PHE A 307 25.44 9.14 11.43
C PHE A 307 26.24 10.42 11.46
N ASP A 308 26.52 10.97 10.27
CA ASP A 308 27.21 12.24 10.13
C ASP A 308 26.19 13.37 10.04
N VAL A 309 26.00 14.05 11.17
CA VAL A 309 25.06 15.17 11.29
C VAL A 309 25.64 16.37 10.55
N SER A 310 25.00 16.76 9.45
CA SER A 310 25.39 17.93 8.67
C SER A 310 24.73 19.21 9.21
N THR A 311 23.55 19.12 9.81
CA THR A 311 22.80 20.29 10.30
C THR A 311 21.96 19.93 11.52
N ILE A 312 21.92 20.85 12.50
CA ILE A 312 21.00 20.79 13.63
C ILE A 312 20.02 21.96 13.49
N THR A 313 18.76 21.65 13.31
CA THR A 313 17.69 22.65 13.28
C THR A 313 17.04 22.72 14.65
N ILE A 314 16.95 23.89 15.26
CA ILE A 314 16.24 24.09 16.53
C ILE A 314 15.04 24.99 16.26
N ALA A 315 13.84 24.48 16.49
CA ALA A 315 12.59 25.21 16.30
C ALA A 315 11.79 25.23 17.61
N SER A 316 11.11 26.33 17.94
CA SER A 316 10.09 26.29 19.00
C SER A 316 8.75 25.90 18.39
N ARG A 317 8.04 24.96 19.00
CA ARG A 317 6.76 24.46 18.46
C ARG A 317 5.68 25.51 18.69
N GLY A 318 4.96 25.88 17.63
CA GLY A 318 3.99 26.98 17.65
C GLY A 318 4.53 28.32 17.13
N VAL A 319 5.83 28.39 16.82
CA VAL A 319 6.43 29.51 16.07
C VAL A 319 6.65 29.05 14.62
N ASP A 320 6.46 29.97 13.66
CA ASP A 320 6.64 29.73 12.22
C ASP A 320 7.93 28.92 11.94
N PRO A 321 7.86 27.79 11.18
CA PRO A 321 9.04 27.01 10.77
C PRO A 321 10.16 27.84 10.16
N SER A 322 9.87 29.03 9.60
CA SER A 322 10.87 29.99 9.10
C SER A 322 11.77 30.59 10.18
N THR A 323 11.37 30.51 11.46
CA THR A 323 12.17 30.91 12.63
C THR A 323 13.04 29.78 13.17
N ALA A 324 12.96 28.59 12.57
CA ALA A 324 13.82 27.48 12.91
C ALA A 324 15.28 27.85 12.60
N LEU A 325 16.14 27.70 13.60
CA LEU A 325 17.54 28.05 13.46
C LEU A 325 18.31 26.82 13.00
N ASP A 326 18.69 26.80 11.72
CA ASP A 326 19.65 25.85 11.18
C ASP A 326 21.06 26.25 11.63
N VAL A 327 21.59 25.46 12.56
CA VAL A 327 22.95 25.64 13.07
C VAL A 327 23.79 24.50 12.52
N THR A 328 24.85 24.85 11.79
CA THR A 328 25.92 23.89 11.49
C THR A 328 26.63 23.56 12.80
N PRO A 329 26.55 22.32 13.30
CA PRO A 329 27.12 21.98 14.59
C PRO A 329 28.65 22.11 14.55
N ARG A 330 29.24 22.65 15.62
CA ARG A 330 30.69 22.61 15.81
C ARG A 330 31.06 21.34 16.58
N ARG A 331 32.08 20.62 16.12
CA ARG A 331 32.57 19.42 16.82
C ARG A 331 33.49 19.83 17.98
N GLU A 332 33.14 19.42 19.19
CA GLU A 332 33.93 19.58 20.41
C GLU A 332 34.25 18.19 20.98
N GLY A 333 35.42 17.64 20.64
CA GLY A 333 35.75 16.25 20.98
C GLY A 333 34.84 15.27 20.23
N GLU A 334 34.18 14.38 20.98
CA GLU A 334 33.23 13.39 20.45
C GLU A 334 31.77 13.90 20.41
N THR A 335 31.54 15.15 20.81
CA THR A 335 30.20 15.76 20.85
C THR A 335 30.08 16.84 19.77
N LEU A 336 28.91 16.92 19.15
CA LEU A 336 28.52 18.00 18.27
C LEU A 336 27.72 19.02 19.09
N VAL A 337 28.10 20.29 19.02
CA VAL A 337 27.47 21.35 19.80
C VAL A 337 26.87 22.40 18.87
N ALA A 338 25.61 22.73 19.09
CA ALA A 338 24.92 23.83 18.44
C ALA A 338 24.34 24.74 19.54
N GLN A 339 24.51 26.06 19.40
CA GLN A 339 24.00 27.03 20.37
C GLN A 339 23.04 27.99 19.67
N ALA A 340 21.86 28.15 20.25
CA ALA A 340 20.84 29.09 19.83
C ALA A 340 20.60 30.10 20.95
N THR A 341 21.17 31.30 20.82
CA THR A 341 21.03 32.39 21.82
C THR A 341 19.70 33.14 21.71
N ASP A 342 19.00 32.99 20.58
CA ASP A 342 17.84 33.83 20.24
C ASP A 342 16.49 33.10 20.42
N ILE A 343 16.50 31.89 21.01
CA ILE A 343 15.31 31.10 21.29
C ILE A 343 14.93 31.26 22.78
N GLU A 344 13.74 31.82 23.04
CA GLU A 344 13.13 31.91 24.37
C GLU A 344 11.93 30.97 24.46
N LEU A 345 11.91 30.13 25.50
CA LEU A 345 10.81 29.25 25.88
C LEU A 345 10.02 29.89 27.01
N SER A 346 8.68 29.94 26.93
CA SER A 346 7.85 30.53 27.99
C SER A 346 6.57 29.73 28.26
N ILE A 347 6.34 29.35 29.53
CA ILE A 347 5.09 28.67 29.93
C ILE A 347 4.00 29.73 30.10
N ALA A 348 2.93 29.64 29.32
CA ALA A 348 1.80 30.56 29.40
C ALA A 348 1.15 30.56 30.80
N ALA A 349 0.63 31.70 31.26
CA ALA A 349 -0.13 31.77 32.51
C ALA A 349 -1.49 31.04 32.37
N PRO A 350 -2.04 30.41 33.42
CA PRO A 350 -3.32 29.72 33.27
C PRO A 350 -4.41 30.77 33.08
N LEU A 351 -5.27 30.53 32.11
CA LEU A 351 -6.48 31.30 31.92
C LEU A 351 -7.50 30.86 32.98
N ASP A 352 -7.49 31.56 34.12
CA ASP A 352 -8.53 31.66 35.17
C ASP A 352 -8.43 30.68 36.38
N PRO A 353 -8.20 31.18 37.62
CA PRO A 353 -7.87 30.34 38.79
C PRO A 353 -9.04 29.65 39.54
N ASP A 354 -10.30 29.76 39.10
CA ASP A 354 -11.47 29.36 39.92
C ASP A 354 -12.33 28.22 39.32
N LEU A 355 -11.69 27.21 38.71
CA LEU A 355 -12.34 26.10 37.99
C LEU A 355 -13.31 25.25 38.85
N ASP A 356 -13.05 25.11 40.15
CA ASP A 356 -13.88 24.30 41.04
C ASP A 356 -15.23 24.94 41.36
N SER A 357 -15.37 26.26 41.16
CA SER A 357 -16.61 27.01 41.34
C SER A 357 -17.61 26.85 40.20
N LEU A 358 -17.21 26.21 39.08
CA LEU A 358 -18.01 26.12 37.86
C LEU A 358 -18.98 24.92 37.85
N PRO A 359 -20.13 25.01 37.15
CA PRO A 359 -21.06 23.89 36.96
C PRO A 359 -20.43 22.68 36.26
N SER A 360 -20.90 21.46 36.56
CA SER A 360 -20.33 20.19 36.11
C SER A 360 -20.12 20.09 34.59
N GLY A 361 -21.10 20.52 33.78
CA GLY A 361 -20.97 20.52 32.31
C GLY A 361 -19.87 21.46 31.79
N GLU A 362 -19.66 22.60 32.43
CA GLU A 362 -18.64 23.57 32.03
C GLU A 362 -17.24 23.14 32.52
N ARG A 363 -17.16 22.48 33.68
CA ARG A 363 -15.93 21.81 34.14
C ARG A 363 -15.53 20.69 33.19
N GLY A 364 -16.47 19.86 32.75
CA GLY A 364 -16.24 18.80 31.76
C GLY A 364 -15.77 19.36 30.42
N ARG A 365 -16.39 20.44 29.92
CA ARG A 365 -16.00 21.13 28.69
C ARG A 365 -14.59 21.73 28.76
N ARG A 366 -14.25 22.41 29.87
CA ARG A 366 -12.91 22.98 30.06
C ARG A 366 -11.83 21.92 30.28
N ALA A 367 -12.14 20.83 30.97
CA ALA A 367 -11.25 19.68 31.11
C ALA A 367 -11.01 18.97 29.76
N MET A 368 -12.06 18.80 28.94
CA MET A 368 -11.95 18.27 27.57
C MET A 368 -11.14 19.19 26.65
N ASN A 369 -11.26 20.51 26.80
CA ASN A 369 -10.43 21.46 26.06
C ASN A 369 -8.97 21.44 26.53
N MET A 370 -8.69 21.30 27.83
CA MET A 370 -7.32 21.09 28.33
C MET A 370 -6.75 19.75 27.86
N MET A 371 -7.55 18.68 27.85
CA MET A 371 -7.15 17.37 27.31
C MET A 371 -6.90 17.44 25.80
N ARG A 372 -7.73 18.17 25.05
CA ARG A 372 -7.47 18.43 23.62
C ARG A 372 -6.20 19.26 23.42
N SER A 373 -5.93 20.25 24.26
CA SER A 373 -4.73 21.07 24.13
C SER A 373 -3.44 20.29 24.49
N THR A 374 -3.51 19.39 25.48
CA THR A 374 -2.41 18.47 25.83
C THR A 374 -2.27 17.28 24.87
N ALA A 375 -3.36 16.79 24.27
CA ALA A 375 -3.36 15.70 23.29
C ALA A 375 -3.07 16.16 21.85
N PHE A 376 -3.32 17.43 21.51
CA PHE A 376 -3.11 18.02 20.18
C PHE A 376 -2.15 19.23 20.16
N GLY A 377 -1.32 19.40 21.19
CA GLY A 377 -0.09 20.21 21.08
C GLY A 377 -0.22 21.74 21.13
N GLY A 378 -1.12 22.30 21.95
CA GLY A 378 -1.08 23.74 22.32
C GLY A 378 -1.22 23.88 23.83
N ASP A 379 -0.38 24.54 24.60
CA ASP A 379 0.68 25.51 24.32
C ASP A 379 1.85 25.21 25.29
N PRO A 380 2.56 24.08 25.14
CA PRO A 380 3.73 23.80 25.95
C PRO A 380 4.95 24.48 25.31
N ALA A 381 5.75 25.17 26.11
CA ALA A 381 7.05 25.71 25.72
C ALA A 381 7.98 24.58 25.27
N GLU A 382 7.88 24.23 23.99
CA GLU A 382 8.58 23.12 23.35
C GLU A 382 9.63 23.64 22.38
N ILE A 383 10.77 22.95 22.36
CA ILE A 383 11.72 23.01 21.27
C ILE A 383 11.78 21.67 20.56
N VAL A 384 11.61 21.67 19.24
CA VAL A 384 11.87 20.54 18.37
C VAL A 384 13.27 20.70 17.79
N VAL A 385 14.11 19.71 18.05
CA VAL A 385 15.47 19.62 17.54
C VAL A 385 15.49 18.59 16.42
N TYR A 386 15.78 19.01 15.19
CA TYR A 386 16.00 18.11 14.07
C TYR A 386 17.49 17.90 13.84
N LEU A 387 17.90 16.64 13.67
CA LEU A 387 19.24 16.30 13.21
C LEU A 387 19.14 15.80 11.79
N THR A 388 19.70 16.54 10.84
CA THR A 388 19.78 16.13 9.43
C THR A 388 21.20 15.73 9.11
N GLY A 389 21.36 14.62 8.40
CA GLY A 389 22.67 14.06 8.12
C GLY A 389 22.61 12.86 7.22
N MET A 390 23.76 12.24 7.02
CA MET A 390 23.89 11.03 6.23
C MET A 390 24.20 9.85 7.14
N LEU A 391 23.58 8.70 6.87
CA LEU A 391 24.02 7.45 7.46
C LEU A 391 25.36 7.06 6.80
N VAL A 392 26.46 7.12 7.54
CA VAL A 392 27.81 7.04 6.94
C VAL A 392 28.52 5.73 7.21
N ARG A 393 28.06 4.96 8.21
CA ARG A 393 28.70 3.72 8.60
C ARG A 393 27.72 2.78 9.24
N GLU A 394 27.79 1.51 8.84
CA GLU A 394 27.04 0.43 9.44
C GLU A 394 27.32 0.34 10.95
N GLY A 395 26.27 0.05 11.70
CA GLY A 395 26.34 -0.20 13.13
C GLY A 395 25.10 0.31 13.84
N ALA A 396 24.94 -0.13 15.08
CA ALA A 396 23.94 0.41 15.98
C ALA A 396 24.62 1.30 17.02
N GLY A 397 24.03 2.44 17.29
CA GLY A 397 24.52 3.35 18.31
C GLY A 397 23.40 4.15 18.94
N LYS A 398 23.74 4.82 20.04
CA LYS A 398 22.82 5.75 20.69
C LYS A 398 23.24 7.16 20.34
N ILE A 399 22.31 7.94 19.82
CA ILE A 399 22.45 9.37 19.68
C ILE A 399 21.81 9.99 20.92
N GLU A 400 22.63 10.57 21.78
CA GLU A 400 22.20 11.29 22.96
C GLU A 400 22.12 12.77 22.62
N ILE A 401 20.91 13.33 22.66
CA ILE A 401 20.65 14.74 22.41
C ILE A 401 20.35 15.36 23.76
N GLN A 402 21.25 16.20 24.26
CA GLN A 402 21.07 16.98 25.46
C GLN A 402 20.73 18.42 25.09
N ALA A 403 19.67 18.94 25.68
CA ALA A 403 19.31 20.35 25.61
C ALA A 403 19.57 20.99 26.98
N ASP A 404 20.34 22.09 26.97
CA ASP A 404 20.58 22.93 28.14
C ASP A 404 20.00 24.32 27.90
N ALA A 405 19.33 24.89 28.89
CA ALA A 405 18.76 26.22 28.83
C ALA A 405 18.95 26.94 30.17
N VAL A 406 18.86 28.27 30.18
CA VAL A 406 18.96 29.10 31.39
C VAL A 406 17.62 29.75 31.65
N ALA A 407 17.00 29.42 32.78
CA ALA A 407 15.77 30.04 33.24
C ALA A 407 15.97 31.54 33.53
N SER A 408 14.89 32.32 33.50
CA SER A 408 14.91 33.77 33.72
C SER A 408 15.47 34.20 35.08
N ASP A 409 15.41 33.33 36.09
CA ASP A 409 16.00 33.53 37.42
C ASP A 409 17.49 33.12 37.51
N GLY A 410 18.07 32.66 36.40
CA GLY A 410 19.45 32.20 36.29
C GLY A 410 19.64 30.71 36.59
N GLN A 411 18.58 29.95 36.90
CA GLN A 411 18.69 28.51 37.10
C GLN A 411 19.03 27.80 35.78
N ALA A 412 20.04 26.91 35.80
CA ALA A 412 20.35 26.06 34.66
C ALA A 412 19.38 24.88 34.59
N LEU A 413 18.81 24.65 33.41
CA LEU A 413 17.90 23.55 33.09
C LEU A 413 18.57 22.64 32.07
N SER A 414 18.39 21.33 32.22
CA SER A 414 19.00 20.33 31.34
C SER A 414 18.09 19.12 31.18
N ALA A 415 17.99 18.61 29.95
CA ALA A 415 17.28 17.36 29.65
C ALA A 415 18.00 16.60 28.54
N THR A 416 18.00 15.27 28.64
CA THR A 416 18.63 14.40 27.63
C THR A 416 17.62 13.43 27.05
N SER A 417 17.50 13.45 25.72
CA SER A 417 16.81 12.45 24.91
C SER A 417 17.84 11.46 24.39
N THR A 418 17.53 10.16 24.43
CA THR A 418 18.38 9.14 23.81
C THR A 418 17.63 8.50 22.67
N ASN A 419 18.11 8.64 21.45
CA ASN A 419 17.54 7.96 20.28
C ASN A 419 18.46 6.82 19.87
N ARG A 420 17.89 5.67 19.55
CA ARG A 420 18.67 4.54 19.03
C ARG A 420 18.65 4.60 17.52
N ILE A 421 19.83 4.59 16.92
CA ILE A 421 19.99 4.50 15.49
C ILE A 421 20.58 3.15 15.14
N GLU A 422 19.99 2.50 14.14
CA GLU A 422 20.53 1.28 13.55
C GLU A 422 20.76 1.52 12.07
N VAL A 423 22.04 1.65 11.71
CA VAL A 423 22.46 1.84 10.33
C VAL A 423 22.84 0.49 9.76
N LYS A 424 22.01 0.02 8.82
CA LYS A 424 22.24 -1.17 8.03
C LYS A 424 23.22 -0.82 6.89
N PRO A 425 23.97 -1.79 6.34
CA PRO A 425 24.83 -1.52 5.19
C PRO A 425 24.03 -0.99 3.99
N ALA A 426 24.70 -0.26 3.09
CA ALA A 426 24.09 0.34 1.91
C ALA A 426 23.36 -0.73 1.06
N LEU A 427 22.15 -0.43 0.59
CA LEU A 427 21.42 -1.30 -0.34
C LEU A 427 22.11 -1.28 -1.72
N ARG A 428 22.97 -2.27 -1.99
CA ARG A 428 23.62 -2.42 -3.30
C ARG A 428 22.67 -3.11 -4.30
N VAL A 429 22.27 -2.38 -5.37
CA VAL A 429 21.81 -2.98 -6.64
C VAL A 429 23.02 -3.08 -7.58
N PRO A 430 23.41 -4.27 -8.08
CA PRO A 430 24.54 -4.39 -9.00
C PRO A 430 24.10 -4.30 -10.46
N VAL A 431 24.55 -3.26 -11.16
CA VAL A 431 25.16 -3.46 -12.49
C VAL A 431 26.56 -3.99 -12.22
N LEU A 432 27.00 -5.07 -12.85
CA LEU A 432 28.43 -5.44 -12.76
C LEU A 432 29.15 -5.21 -14.07
N PRO A 433 30.33 -4.58 -13.96
CA PRO A 433 31.53 -5.15 -14.56
C PRO A 433 32.57 -5.50 -13.47
N ALA A 434 32.95 -6.78 -13.42
CA ALA A 434 34.16 -7.45 -12.86
C ALA A 434 34.63 -7.19 -11.40
N PRO A 435 35.46 -8.12 -10.86
CA PRO A 435 35.04 -9.24 -10.02
C PRO A 435 34.57 -8.81 -8.61
N LEU A 436 33.61 -9.55 -8.06
CA LEU A 436 32.83 -9.22 -6.86
C LEU A 436 33.61 -9.17 -5.53
N ASP A 437 33.27 -8.20 -4.67
CA ASP A 437 33.79 -8.01 -3.30
C ASP A 437 32.92 -8.70 -2.21
N ASP A 438 33.46 -8.82 -1.00
CA ASP A 438 32.86 -9.60 0.12
C ASP A 438 31.52 -9.03 0.64
N GLU A 439 31.25 -7.75 0.40
CA GLU A 439 30.01 -7.06 0.79
C GLU A 439 28.84 -7.42 -0.14
N ALA A 440 29.13 -7.65 -1.42
CA ALA A 440 28.15 -8.22 -2.35
C ALA A 440 27.81 -9.69 -1.99
N ARG A 441 28.75 -10.42 -1.37
CA ARG A 441 28.54 -11.79 -0.86
C ARG A 441 27.59 -11.81 0.36
N ALA A 442 27.61 -10.76 1.20
CA ALA A 442 26.73 -10.64 2.37
C ALA A 442 25.30 -10.16 2.03
N ASN A 443 25.13 -9.32 1.01
CA ASN A 443 23.79 -8.95 0.52
C ASN A 443 23.06 -10.09 -0.22
N LEU A 444 23.81 -11.10 -0.66
CA LEU A 444 23.28 -12.40 -1.10
C LEU A 444 22.61 -13.16 0.06
N THR A 445 23.11 -13.01 1.30
CA THR A 445 22.55 -13.60 2.51
C THR A 445 21.17 -13.05 2.90
N TYR A 446 20.84 -11.79 2.56
CA TYR A 446 19.53 -11.21 2.89
C TYR A 446 18.39 -11.74 2.00
N ALA A 447 18.70 -12.12 0.76
CA ALA A 447 17.78 -12.90 -0.07
C ALA A 447 17.67 -14.35 0.41
N LEU A 448 18.69 -14.86 1.12
CA LEU A 448 18.71 -16.17 1.78
C LEU A 448 17.90 -16.17 3.10
N ASP A 449 17.72 -15.06 3.81
CA ASP A 449 16.85 -15.02 5.01
C ASP A 449 15.35 -15.21 4.66
N THR A 450 14.91 -14.80 3.46
CA THR A 450 13.59 -15.19 2.90
C THR A 450 13.47 -16.70 2.61
N TYR A 451 14.57 -17.45 2.65
CA TYR A 451 14.57 -18.90 2.58
C TYR A 451 14.41 -19.58 3.95
N ALA A 452 14.40 -18.88 5.09
CA ALA A 452 14.17 -19.55 6.38
C ALA A 452 12.69 -19.98 6.54
N ALA A 453 11.76 -19.22 5.97
CA ALA A 453 10.33 -19.49 6.01
C ALA A 453 9.85 -20.28 4.78
N ARG A 454 10.41 -21.46 4.43
CA ARG A 454 9.98 -22.23 3.23
C ARG A 454 8.63 -22.93 3.44
N ALA A 455 7.57 -22.14 3.44
CA ALA A 455 6.21 -22.62 3.58
C ALA A 455 5.68 -23.22 2.26
N HIS A 456 6.23 -22.82 1.10
CA HIS A 456 5.78 -23.24 -0.21
C HIS A 456 6.93 -23.65 -1.14
N ALA A 457 6.63 -24.60 -2.02
CA ALA A 457 7.41 -24.94 -3.19
C ALA A 457 6.64 -24.48 -4.43
N ASN A 458 7.32 -23.70 -5.26
CA ASN A 458 6.77 -23.02 -6.41
C ASN A 458 7.53 -23.42 -7.67
N GLY A 459 6.89 -23.26 -8.82
CA GLY A 459 7.63 -23.31 -10.07
C GLY A 459 6.90 -22.69 -11.23
N TRP A 460 7.67 -22.41 -12.26
CA TRP A 460 7.27 -21.64 -13.42
C TRP A 460 8.03 -22.09 -14.66
N LEU A 461 7.34 -22.13 -15.80
CA LEU A 461 7.86 -22.52 -17.10
C LEU A 461 7.19 -21.71 -18.19
N ALA A 462 7.98 -21.21 -19.15
CA ALA A 462 7.49 -20.40 -20.26
C ALA A 462 7.94 -20.92 -21.62
N PHE A 463 7.08 -20.68 -22.63
CA PHE A 463 7.28 -21.04 -24.02
C PHE A 463 7.10 -19.83 -24.94
N ASP A 464 7.92 -19.76 -26.00
CA ASP A 464 7.76 -18.80 -27.11
C ASP A 464 6.90 -19.36 -28.25
N ARG A 465 6.50 -20.63 -28.15
CA ARG A 465 5.69 -21.36 -29.12
C ARG A 465 4.19 -21.22 -28.89
N LEU A 466 3.43 -21.32 -29.98
CA LEU A 466 1.98 -21.29 -29.92
C LEU A 466 1.42 -22.48 -29.13
N TRP A 467 0.24 -22.30 -28.55
CA TRP A 467 -0.50 -23.40 -27.92
C TRP A 467 -0.69 -24.59 -28.86
N SER A 468 -0.89 -24.36 -30.17
CA SER A 468 -0.98 -25.42 -31.18
C SER A 468 0.28 -26.29 -31.30
N GLU A 469 1.41 -25.83 -30.80
CA GLU A 469 2.71 -26.50 -30.89
C GLU A 469 3.13 -27.15 -29.56
N VAL A 470 2.72 -26.58 -28.41
CA VAL A 470 3.14 -27.06 -27.08
C VAL A 470 1.98 -27.47 -26.16
N GLY A 471 0.73 -27.33 -26.60
CA GLY A 471 -0.46 -27.57 -25.78
C GLY A 471 -0.57 -29.00 -25.26
N GLU A 472 -0.22 -30.01 -26.07
CA GLU A 472 -0.18 -31.41 -25.63
C GLU A 472 0.85 -31.64 -24.51
N LEU A 473 2.04 -31.05 -24.67
CA LEU A 473 3.13 -31.10 -23.69
C LEU A 473 2.70 -30.43 -22.38
N VAL A 474 2.23 -29.19 -22.45
CA VAL A 474 1.80 -28.37 -21.29
C VAL A 474 0.65 -29.03 -20.55
N THR A 475 -0.37 -29.50 -21.27
CA THR A 475 -1.52 -30.20 -20.68
C THR A 475 -1.09 -31.51 -20.01
N SER A 476 -0.14 -32.24 -20.60
CA SER A 476 0.38 -33.44 -19.96
C SER A 476 1.16 -33.12 -18.69
N MET A 477 2.01 -32.08 -18.69
CA MET A 477 2.76 -31.67 -17.49
C MET A 477 1.81 -31.19 -16.38
N ALA A 478 0.79 -30.40 -16.72
CA ALA A 478 -0.24 -29.98 -15.78
C ALA A 478 -1.02 -31.17 -15.19
N ARG A 479 -1.33 -32.19 -16.01
CA ARG A 479 -1.96 -33.43 -15.54
C ARG A 479 -1.09 -34.17 -14.54
N ASP A 480 0.20 -34.30 -14.84
CA ASP A 480 1.17 -34.99 -13.97
C ASP A 480 1.38 -34.23 -12.65
N LEU A 481 1.47 -32.90 -12.71
CA LEU A 481 1.43 -32.01 -11.54
C LEU A 481 0.20 -32.29 -10.68
N CYS A 482 -0.98 -32.22 -11.30
CA CYS A 482 -2.24 -32.37 -10.59
C CYS A 482 -2.33 -33.73 -9.88
N ARG A 483 -2.03 -34.80 -10.60
CA ARG A 483 -2.05 -36.17 -10.06
C ARG A 483 -1.10 -36.31 -8.87
N ALA A 484 0.16 -35.89 -9.02
CA ALA A 484 1.15 -36.01 -7.96
C ALA A 484 0.77 -35.18 -6.73
N LEU A 485 0.25 -33.96 -6.92
CA LEU A 485 -0.22 -33.10 -5.84
C LEU A 485 -1.40 -33.71 -5.07
N VAL A 486 -2.34 -34.33 -5.78
CA VAL A 486 -3.45 -35.09 -5.17
C VAL A 486 -2.96 -36.32 -4.41
N GLU A 487 -2.03 -37.08 -4.98
CA GLU A 487 -1.45 -38.26 -4.33
C GLU A 487 -0.67 -37.89 -3.06
N MET A 488 0.16 -36.85 -3.12
CA MET A 488 0.88 -36.32 -1.96
C MET A 488 -0.08 -35.88 -0.84
N ARG A 489 -1.18 -35.20 -1.21
CA ARG A 489 -2.24 -34.82 -0.25
C ARG A 489 -2.96 -36.02 0.36
N ARG A 490 -3.05 -37.15 -0.35
CA ARG A 490 -3.64 -38.39 0.17
C ARG A 490 -2.67 -39.14 1.08
N SER A 491 -1.37 -39.08 0.80
CA SER A 491 -0.33 -39.80 1.54
C SER A 491 0.17 -39.07 2.78
N ASP A 492 0.07 -37.74 2.82
CA ASP A 492 0.50 -36.97 3.97
C ASP A 492 -0.48 -37.13 5.16
N PRO A 493 0.04 -37.39 6.38
CA PRO A 493 -0.79 -37.44 7.57
C PRO A 493 -1.45 -36.07 7.76
N ARG A 494 -2.77 -36.02 7.64
CA ARG A 494 -3.50 -34.78 7.89
C ARG A 494 -3.34 -34.41 9.37
N PRO A 495 -3.17 -33.11 9.70
CA PRO A 495 -3.36 -32.65 11.06
C PRO A 495 -4.73 -33.15 11.56
N GLU A 496 -4.79 -33.57 12.83
CA GLU A 496 -6.04 -34.02 13.46
C GLU A 496 -7.11 -32.95 13.25
N ARG A 497 -8.29 -33.30 12.74
CA ARG A 497 -9.37 -32.32 12.57
C ARG A 497 -10.23 -32.32 13.80
N VAL A 498 -10.33 -31.17 14.44
CA VAL A 498 -11.14 -30.99 15.66
C VAL A 498 -12.23 -29.97 15.34
N VAL A 499 -13.47 -30.43 15.30
CA VAL A 499 -14.64 -29.55 15.21
C VAL A 499 -15.16 -29.34 16.63
N LEU A 500 -15.01 -28.13 17.13
CA LEU A 500 -15.48 -27.69 18.44
C LEU A 500 -16.91 -27.14 18.31
N GLU A 501 -17.72 -27.26 19.36
CA GLU A 501 -19.08 -26.74 19.39
C GLU A 501 -19.12 -25.20 19.45
N ASP A 502 -20.26 -24.61 19.09
CA ASP A 502 -20.48 -23.16 19.21
C ASP A 502 -20.34 -22.74 20.69
N GLY A 503 -19.45 -21.79 20.98
CA GLY A 503 -19.12 -21.38 22.35
C GLY A 503 -17.92 -22.09 23.00
N ALA A 504 -17.13 -22.86 22.24
CA ALA A 504 -15.85 -23.39 22.72
C ALA A 504 -14.92 -22.26 23.22
N ASP A 505 -14.29 -22.49 24.38
CA ASP A 505 -13.42 -21.48 24.98
C ASP A 505 -12.02 -21.44 24.34
N GLU A 506 -11.29 -20.33 24.57
CA GLU A 506 -9.93 -20.14 24.05
C GLU A 506 -8.96 -21.25 24.50
N GLY A 507 -9.22 -21.90 25.64
CA GLY A 507 -8.43 -23.00 26.16
C GLY A 507 -8.60 -24.29 25.36
N GLU A 508 -9.83 -24.62 24.96
CA GLU A 508 -10.15 -25.76 24.11
C GLU A 508 -9.60 -25.60 22.69
N ILE A 509 -9.76 -24.40 22.13
CA ILE A 509 -9.20 -24.01 20.83
C ILE A 509 -7.66 -24.09 20.88
N GLY A 510 -7.05 -23.50 21.91
CA GLY A 510 -5.61 -23.49 22.08
C GLY A 510 -5.03 -24.90 22.27
N ALA A 511 -5.66 -25.73 23.10
CA ALA A 511 -5.21 -27.10 23.34
C ALA A 511 -5.28 -27.98 22.09
N ALA A 512 -6.24 -27.74 21.19
CA ALA A 512 -6.31 -28.44 19.91
C ALA A 512 -5.22 -27.94 18.94
N LEU A 513 -5.03 -26.62 18.82
CA LEU A 513 -3.97 -26.03 17.99
C LEU A 513 -2.56 -26.47 18.46
N ASP A 514 -2.33 -26.57 19.77
CA ASP A 514 -1.05 -27.03 20.35
C ASP A 514 -0.74 -28.49 20.06
N ARG A 515 -1.75 -29.32 19.73
CA ARG A 515 -1.58 -30.68 19.23
C ARG A 515 -1.31 -30.73 17.72
N GLY A 516 -1.25 -29.58 17.06
CA GLY A 516 -1.16 -29.46 15.61
C GLY A 516 -2.46 -29.83 14.90
N ALA A 517 -3.62 -29.68 15.57
CA ALA A 517 -4.91 -29.95 14.96
C ALA A 517 -5.36 -28.79 14.05
N GLU A 518 -6.10 -29.13 13.00
CA GLU A 518 -6.89 -28.16 12.24
C GLU A 518 -8.22 -27.96 12.99
N VAL A 519 -8.39 -26.76 13.58
CA VAL A 519 -9.53 -26.47 14.46
C VAL A 519 -10.62 -25.73 13.72
N PHE A 520 -11.85 -26.20 13.87
CA PHE A 520 -13.05 -25.55 13.36
C PHE A 520 -14.01 -25.31 14.52
N VAL A 521 -14.58 -24.10 14.62
CA VAL A 521 -15.64 -23.79 15.59
C VAL A 521 -16.97 -23.83 14.85
N ALA A 522 -17.85 -24.73 15.28
CA ALA A 522 -19.18 -24.90 14.72
C ALA A 522 -20.00 -23.63 14.97
N GLY A 523 -20.54 -23.05 13.90
CA GLY A 523 -21.42 -21.88 13.94
C GLY A 523 -22.04 -21.65 12.56
N PRO A 524 -23.08 -20.82 12.41
CA PRO A 524 -23.49 -20.28 11.14
C PRO A 524 -22.90 -18.86 10.98
N PRO A 525 -21.70 -18.70 10.37
CA PRO A 525 -20.97 -19.67 9.55
C PRO A 525 -19.90 -20.48 10.31
N LEU A 526 -19.46 -21.61 9.73
CA LEU A 526 -18.40 -22.46 10.29
C LEU A 526 -17.10 -21.64 10.29
N MET A 527 -16.36 -21.59 11.39
CA MET A 527 -15.12 -20.81 11.46
C MET A 527 -13.91 -21.74 11.54
N ARG A 528 -12.92 -21.55 10.66
CA ARG A 528 -11.59 -22.18 10.78
C ARG A 528 -10.72 -21.30 11.68
N VAL A 529 -10.00 -21.92 12.60
CA VAL A 529 -9.08 -21.23 13.50
C VAL A 529 -7.64 -21.59 13.16
N THR A 530 -6.78 -20.60 12.97
CA THR A 530 -5.33 -20.76 12.79
C THR A 530 -4.58 -19.96 13.85
N ARG A 531 -3.37 -20.41 14.21
CA ARG A 531 -2.47 -19.70 15.14
C ARG A 531 -1.16 -19.42 14.41
N ASP A 532 -0.86 -18.13 14.26
CA ASP A 532 0.46 -17.63 13.87
C ASP A 532 1.23 -17.22 15.13
N ASP A 533 2.52 -16.89 14.98
CA ASP A 533 3.45 -16.66 16.10
C ASP A 533 2.97 -15.58 17.10
N ASP A 534 2.14 -14.63 16.67
CA ASP A 534 1.65 -13.51 17.49
C ASP A 534 0.11 -13.40 17.58
N CYS A 535 -0.67 -14.24 16.87
CA CYS A 535 -2.13 -14.09 16.86
C CYS A 535 -2.90 -15.40 16.56
N THR A 536 -4.13 -15.48 17.07
CA THR A 536 -5.12 -16.49 16.68
C THR A 536 -6.12 -15.86 15.71
N ARG A 537 -6.25 -16.42 14.51
CA ARG A 537 -7.08 -15.91 13.43
C ARG A 537 -8.30 -16.81 13.22
N PHE A 538 -9.44 -16.18 12.93
CA PHE A 538 -10.72 -16.85 12.65
C PHE A 538 -11.15 -16.53 11.22
N ASP A 539 -11.21 -17.54 10.36
CA ASP A 539 -11.65 -17.41 8.96
C ASP A 539 -13.02 -18.07 8.77
N VAL A 540 -13.95 -17.35 8.14
CA VAL A 540 -15.29 -17.85 7.83
C VAL A 540 -15.22 -18.87 6.68
N VAL A 541 -15.82 -20.04 6.89
CA VAL A 541 -15.89 -21.16 5.93
C VAL A 541 -17.34 -21.44 5.54
N ALA A 542 -17.63 -21.37 4.24
CA ALA A 542 -18.99 -21.46 3.71
C ALA A 542 -19.57 -22.89 3.60
N GLU A 543 -18.74 -23.95 3.63
CA GLU A 543 -19.21 -25.32 3.40
C GLU A 543 -18.65 -26.35 4.39
N THR A 544 -19.48 -27.32 4.77
CA THR A 544 -19.04 -28.48 5.58
C THR A 544 -18.10 -29.34 4.71
N PRO A 545 -16.88 -29.63 5.16
CA PRO A 545 -15.87 -30.29 4.33
C PRO A 545 -16.28 -31.74 3.97
N GLY A 546 -16.72 -31.94 2.73
CA GLY A 546 -16.81 -33.25 2.09
C GLY A 546 -15.42 -33.80 1.71
N SER A 547 -15.28 -35.12 1.73
CA SER A 547 -14.03 -35.87 1.55
C SER A 547 -13.49 -35.94 0.11
N ASP A 548 -13.97 -35.10 -0.80
CA ASP A 548 -13.74 -35.35 -2.22
C ASP A 548 -12.40 -34.78 -2.69
N VAL A 549 -11.44 -35.68 -2.84
CA VAL A 549 -10.09 -35.36 -3.30
C VAL A 549 -10.09 -35.22 -4.83
N GLY A 550 -10.14 -33.98 -5.33
CA GLY A 550 -9.96 -33.60 -6.73
C GLY A 550 -9.68 -32.10 -6.90
N PHE A 551 -9.63 -31.62 -8.14
CA PHE A 551 -9.36 -30.20 -8.43
C PHE A 551 -10.64 -29.41 -8.70
N ARG A 552 -10.73 -28.19 -8.20
CA ARG A 552 -11.62 -27.17 -8.77
C ARG A 552 -10.89 -26.49 -9.92
N ALA A 553 -11.56 -26.32 -11.06
CA ALA A 553 -11.07 -25.46 -12.13
C ALA A 553 -11.82 -24.14 -12.15
N ASP A 554 -11.05 -23.08 -12.32
CA ASP A 554 -11.48 -21.76 -12.72
C ASP A 554 -10.95 -21.49 -14.13
N VAL A 555 -11.85 -21.31 -15.09
CA VAL A 555 -11.50 -21.17 -16.50
C VAL A 555 -11.98 -19.81 -17.00
N LEU A 556 -11.03 -18.98 -17.42
CA LEU A 556 -11.30 -17.68 -18.03
C LEU A 556 -11.19 -17.80 -19.55
N CYS A 557 -12.33 -17.91 -20.22
CA CYS A 557 -12.42 -18.01 -21.67
C CYS A 557 -11.99 -16.70 -22.35
N LYS A 558 -11.54 -16.81 -23.61
CA LYS A 558 -11.35 -15.62 -24.46
C LYS A 558 -12.67 -14.86 -24.59
N GLY A 559 -12.65 -13.57 -24.26
CA GLY A 559 -13.85 -12.72 -24.16
C GLY A 559 -14.32 -12.44 -22.72
N GLY A 560 -13.63 -12.99 -21.71
CA GLY A 560 -13.86 -12.65 -20.30
C GLY A 560 -14.95 -13.46 -19.61
N GLU A 561 -15.57 -14.42 -20.29
CA GLU A 561 -16.49 -15.37 -19.67
C GLU A 561 -15.73 -16.29 -18.70
N ARG A 562 -16.24 -16.40 -17.48
CA ARG A 562 -15.68 -17.27 -16.44
C ARG A 562 -16.54 -18.52 -16.29
N LEU A 563 -15.94 -19.68 -16.49
CA LEU A 563 -16.58 -20.97 -16.32
C LEU A 563 -16.13 -21.59 -14.99
N ASP A 564 -17.09 -21.72 -14.07
CA ASP A 564 -16.89 -22.46 -12.83
C ASP A 564 -17.24 -23.94 -13.01
N PHE A 565 -16.40 -24.81 -12.46
CA PHE A 565 -16.63 -26.26 -12.41
C PHE A 565 -16.96 -26.66 -10.97
N PRO A 566 -18.25 -26.88 -10.63
CA PRO A 566 -18.72 -27.01 -9.24
C PRO A 566 -18.43 -28.36 -8.58
N ALA A 567 -17.69 -29.26 -9.22
CA ALA A 567 -17.34 -30.58 -8.68
C ALA A 567 -15.83 -30.81 -8.78
N PRO A 568 -15.25 -31.63 -7.88
CA PRO A 568 -13.85 -32.00 -7.99
C PRO A 568 -13.62 -32.74 -9.32
N ILE A 569 -12.77 -32.17 -10.15
CA ILE A 569 -12.34 -32.68 -11.45
C ILE A 569 -11.31 -33.78 -11.20
N ASP A 570 -11.56 -34.97 -11.75
CA ASP A 570 -10.57 -36.04 -11.80
C ASP A 570 -9.64 -35.80 -12.99
N VAL A 571 -8.50 -35.16 -12.70
CA VAL A 571 -7.47 -34.88 -13.70
C VAL A 571 -6.71 -36.16 -14.11
N GLY A 572 -6.75 -37.23 -13.28
CA GLY A 572 -6.01 -38.47 -13.50
C GLY A 572 -6.66 -39.44 -14.48
N GLY A 573 -7.98 -39.36 -14.66
CA GLY A 573 -8.75 -40.19 -15.59
C GLY A 573 -8.91 -39.54 -16.98
N SER A 574 -8.48 -40.22 -18.05
CA SER A 574 -8.68 -39.75 -19.44
C SER A 574 -10.16 -39.63 -19.87
N GLY A 575 -11.11 -40.05 -19.03
CA GLY A 575 -12.55 -40.05 -19.31
C GLY A 575 -13.35 -38.91 -18.67
N ASP A 576 -12.78 -38.15 -17.72
CA ASP A 576 -13.50 -37.10 -17.00
C ASP A 576 -14.02 -36.03 -17.98
N ALA A 577 -15.33 -35.80 -17.97
CA ALA A 577 -15.98 -34.87 -18.90
C ALA A 577 -15.63 -33.41 -18.59
N SER A 578 -15.41 -33.09 -17.31
CA SER A 578 -15.00 -31.77 -16.85
C SER A 578 -13.55 -31.49 -17.26
N TRP A 579 -12.63 -32.43 -17.08
CA TRP A 579 -11.25 -32.27 -17.55
C TRP A 579 -11.18 -32.12 -19.07
N ARG A 580 -11.93 -32.93 -19.83
CA ARG A 580 -12.03 -32.78 -21.29
C ARG A 580 -12.57 -31.42 -21.70
N ARG A 581 -13.52 -30.86 -20.94
CA ARG A 581 -14.02 -29.50 -21.18
C ARG A 581 -12.95 -28.45 -20.87
N VAL A 582 -12.23 -28.56 -19.75
CA VAL A 582 -11.10 -27.66 -19.43
C VAL A 582 -10.06 -27.67 -20.55
N VAL A 583 -9.66 -28.84 -21.04
CA VAL A 583 -8.72 -28.96 -22.17
C VAL A 583 -9.30 -28.34 -23.45
N ALA A 584 -10.58 -28.54 -23.73
CA ALA A 584 -11.22 -27.92 -24.90
C ALA A 584 -11.26 -26.38 -24.81
N GLU A 585 -11.41 -25.81 -23.61
CA GLU A 585 -11.35 -24.35 -23.43
C GLU A 585 -9.91 -23.83 -23.50
N LEU A 586 -8.92 -24.58 -22.98
CA LEU A 586 -7.50 -24.30 -23.21
C LEU A 586 -7.19 -24.28 -24.71
N GLU A 587 -7.64 -25.28 -25.48
CA GLU A 587 -7.48 -25.30 -26.95
C GLU A 587 -8.10 -24.08 -27.65
N ARG A 588 -9.07 -23.41 -27.02
CA ARG A 588 -9.74 -22.21 -27.54
C ARG A 588 -9.15 -20.88 -27.07
N GLY A 589 -8.12 -20.88 -26.23
CA GLY A 589 -7.55 -19.62 -25.73
C GLY A 589 -7.75 -19.34 -24.24
N ALA A 590 -8.44 -20.20 -23.49
CA ALA A 590 -8.75 -19.91 -22.10
C ALA A 590 -7.51 -19.97 -21.18
N ASP A 591 -7.50 -19.13 -20.14
CA ASP A 591 -6.57 -19.27 -19.02
C ASP A 591 -7.22 -20.15 -17.95
N VAL A 592 -6.45 -21.04 -17.33
CA VAL A 592 -6.98 -22.05 -16.41
C VAL A 592 -6.20 -22.04 -15.11
N SER A 593 -6.92 -21.95 -13.99
CA SER A 593 -6.40 -22.17 -12.64
C SER A 593 -7.05 -23.41 -12.03
N LEU A 594 -6.23 -24.31 -11.50
CA LEU A 594 -6.63 -25.56 -10.87
C LEU A 594 -6.20 -25.53 -9.40
N ALA A 595 -7.16 -25.63 -8.48
CA ALA A 595 -6.90 -25.68 -7.03
C ALA A 595 -7.36 -27.01 -6.43
N VAL A 596 -6.60 -27.59 -5.49
CA VAL A 596 -6.98 -28.87 -4.87
C VAL A 596 -7.98 -28.66 -3.74
N GLY A 597 -9.13 -29.34 -3.79
CA GLY A 597 -10.14 -29.34 -2.74
C GLY A 597 -10.99 -28.06 -2.65
N PRO A 598 -11.94 -28.00 -1.69
CA PRO A 598 -12.85 -26.87 -1.54
C PRO A 598 -12.23 -25.64 -0.85
N TYR A 599 -11.01 -25.78 -0.35
CA TYR A 599 -10.26 -24.72 0.32
C TYR A 599 -9.06 -24.36 -0.55
N ASP A 600 -8.76 -23.06 -0.66
CA ASP A 600 -7.54 -22.54 -1.27
C ASP A 600 -6.35 -22.85 -0.35
N ASP A 601 -6.09 -24.15 -0.14
CA ASP A 601 -5.07 -24.70 0.76
C ASP A 601 -3.64 -24.42 0.25
N GLY A 602 -3.49 -23.51 -0.71
CA GLY A 602 -2.21 -23.10 -1.29
C GLY A 602 -1.63 -24.07 -2.33
N VAL A 603 -2.35 -25.15 -2.70
CA VAL A 603 -1.97 -26.02 -3.82
C VAL A 603 -2.67 -25.57 -5.10
N ARG A 604 -1.89 -25.16 -6.10
CA ARG A 604 -2.41 -24.55 -7.32
C ARG A 604 -1.56 -24.91 -8.54
N VAL A 605 -2.22 -25.09 -9.68
CA VAL A 605 -1.60 -25.22 -11.01
C VAL A 605 -2.28 -24.24 -11.96
N GLU A 606 -1.50 -23.44 -12.67
CA GLU A 606 -2.00 -22.41 -13.58
C GLU A 606 -1.43 -22.62 -14.97
N ILE A 607 -2.29 -22.51 -15.99
CA ILE A 607 -1.94 -22.57 -17.40
C ILE A 607 -2.45 -21.29 -18.06
N VAL A 608 -1.54 -20.52 -18.65
CA VAL A 608 -1.84 -19.25 -19.31
C VAL A 608 -1.35 -19.33 -20.75
N HIS A 609 -2.15 -18.88 -21.72
CA HIS A 609 -1.65 -18.80 -23.09
C HIS A 609 -2.14 -17.59 -23.89
N GLN A 610 -1.21 -17.04 -24.65
CA GLN A 610 -1.21 -15.69 -25.19
C GLN A 610 -1.06 -15.67 -26.73
N PRO A 611 -1.95 -16.33 -27.50
CA PRO A 611 -1.88 -16.23 -28.96
C PRO A 611 -2.25 -14.83 -29.50
N GLU A 612 -2.99 -14.01 -28.75
CA GLU A 612 -3.54 -12.71 -29.21
C GLU A 612 -3.48 -11.60 -28.13
N GLY A 613 -2.59 -11.75 -27.15
CA GLY A 613 -2.58 -10.94 -25.92
C GLY A 613 -3.22 -11.67 -24.74
N SER A 614 -3.01 -11.14 -23.53
CA SER A 614 -3.67 -11.63 -22.32
C SER A 614 -5.17 -11.28 -22.38
N ASN A 615 -6.04 -12.09 -21.76
CA ASN A 615 -7.42 -11.67 -21.51
C ASN A 615 -7.52 -10.33 -20.72
N TYR A 616 -6.41 -9.94 -20.07
CA TYR A 616 -6.24 -8.69 -19.33
C TYR A 616 -5.58 -7.58 -20.17
N PHE A 617 -4.85 -7.91 -21.23
CA PHE A 617 -4.15 -6.97 -22.12
C PHE A 617 -4.55 -7.21 -23.58
N PRO A 618 -5.68 -6.65 -24.03
CA PRO A 618 -6.23 -6.90 -25.36
C PRO A 618 -5.53 -6.14 -26.49
N ASP A 619 -4.43 -5.43 -26.23
CA ASP A 619 -3.69 -4.71 -27.27
C ASP A 619 -2.74 -5.66 -28.03
N PRO A 620 -3.00 -5.98 -29.31
CA PRO A 620 -2.16 -6.85 -30.12
C PRO A 620 -0.75 -6.28 -30.37
N ALA A 621 -0.56 -4.96 -30.23
CA ALA A 621 0.74 -4.32 -30.40
C ALA A 621 1.75 -4.70 -29.30
N SER A 622 1.25 -5.05 -28.12
CA SER A 622 2.05 -5.51 -26.96
C SER A 622 2.31 -7.03 -26.98
N ALA A 623 1.56 -7.78 -27.79
CA ALA A 623 1.57 -9.24 -27.84
C ALA A 623 2.81 -9.85 -28.53
N GLY A 624 3.57 -9.06 -29.31
CA GLY A 624 4.71 -9.55 -30.08
C GLY A 624 5.90 -10.08 -29.26
N HIS A 625 5.92 -9.83 -27.95
CA HIS A 625 7.10 -10.02 -27.09
C HIS A 625 6.85 -10.78 -25.78
N ALA A 626 5.66 -11.34 -25.56
CA ALA A 626 5.32 -12.06 -24.34
C ALA A 626 5.37 -13.59 -24.54
N PRO A 627 5.59 -14.40 -23.48
CA PRO A 627 5.55 -15.86 -23.60
C PRO A 627 4.19 -16.30 -24.09
N ARG A 628 4.18 -17.07 -25.19
CA ARG A 628 2.94 -17.54 -25.80
C ARG A 628 2.21 -18.57 -24.95
N VAL A 629 2.93 -19.33 -24.13
CA VAL A 629 2.34 -20.29 -23.18
C VAL A 629 3.15 -20.30 -21.89
N GLN A 630 2.48 -20.39 -20.74
CA GLN A 630 3.09 -20.51 -19.42
C GLN A 630 2.42 -21.61 -18.60
N LEU A 631 3.21 -22.24 -17.73
CA LEU A 631 2.77 -23.19 -16.72
C LEU A 631 3.38 -22.78 -15.38
N ALA A 632 2.54 -22.50 -14.39
CA ALA A 632 2.97 -22.18 -13.03
C ALA A 632 2.33 -23.14 -12.02
N TRP A 633 2.99 -23.36 -10.89
CA TRP A 633 2.42 -24.14 -9.79
C TRP A 633 2.93 -23.68 -8.44
N SER A 634 2.10 -23.90 -7.42
CA SER A 634 2.42 -23.66 -6.01
C SER A 634 1.91 -24.83 -5.17
N CYS A 635 2.69 -25.23 -4.17
CA CYS A 635 2.35 -26.30 -3.25
C CYS A 635 2.90 -25.95 -1.85
N PRO A 636 2.08 -25.96 -0.79
CA PRO A 636 2.58 -25.82 0.57
C PRO A 636 3.49 -27.00 0.92
N ARG A 637 4.36 -26.78 1.90
CA ARG A 637 5.31 -27.78 2.37
C ARG A 637 4.60 -29.06 2.82
N PRO A 638 4.81 -30.19 2.12
CA PRO A 638 4.32 -31.49 2.57
C PRO A 638 4.93 -31.86 3.92
N ALA A 639 4.13 -32.50 4.80
CA ALA A 639 4.59 -32.96 6.11
C ALA A 639 5.53 -34.17 5.96
N GLY A 640 5.23 -35.07 5.00
CA GLY A 640 6.01 -36.27 4.75
C GLY A 640 7.29 -36.01 3.95
N ASN A 641 8.41 -36.60 4.39
CA ASN A 641 9.69 -36.54 3.65
C ASN A 641 9.58 -37.15 2.24
N ALA A 642 8.81 -38.24 2.10
CA ALA A 642 8.58 -38.89 0.81
C ALA A 642 7.85 -37.95 -0.15
N SER A 643 6.77 -37.30 0.30
CA SER A 643 6.02 -36.30 -0.46
C SER A 643 6.89 -35.12 -0.88
N ARG A 644 7.77 -34.63 0.01
CA ARG A 644 8.74 -33.58 -0.32
C ARG A 644 9.71 -33.99 -1.43
N ALA A 645 10.27 -35.20 -1.35
CA ALA A 645 11.14 -35.73 -2.39
C ALA A 645 10.41 -35.90 -3.73
N THR A 646 9.18 -36.44 -3.71
CA THR A 646 8.33 -36.58 -4.90
C THR A 646 8.07 -35.23 -5.58
N LEU A 647 7.87 -34.15 -4.82
CA LEU A 647 7.71 -32.81 -5.37
C LEU A 647 8.99 -32.30 -6.08
N GLY A 648 10.16 -32.59 -5.52
CA GLY A 648 11.46 -32.29 -6.13
C GLY A 648 11.67 -33.04 -7.45
N GLU A 649 11.36 -34.35 -7.47
CA GLU A 649 11.45 -35.20 -8.67
C GLU A 649 10.48 -34.75 -9.76
N LEU A 650 9.25 -34.40 -9.38
CA LEU A 650 8.22 -33.90 -10.29
C LEU A 650 8.64 -32.59 -10.97
N ALA A 651 9.16 -31.62 -10.20
CA ALA A 651 9.66 -30.36 -10.75
C ALA A 651 10.83 -30.61 -11.73
N ARG A 652 11.73 -31.54 -11.40
CA ARG A 652 12.81 -31.97 -12.28
C ARG A 652 12.27 -32.59 -13.58
N ASP A 653 11.31 -33.50 -13.50
CA ASP A 653 10.74 -34.16 -14.69
C ASP A 653 10.06 -33.17 -15.64
N ILE A 654 9.25 -32.24 -15.12
CA ILE A 654 8.56 -31.22 -15.90
C ILE A 654 9.54 -30.35 -16.68
N LEU A 655 10.56 -29.83 -15.99
CA LEU A 655 11.57 -28.98 -16.61
C LEU A 655 12.48 -29.76 -17.57
N LEU A 656 12.79 -31.03 -17.29
CA LEU A 656 13.50 -31.92 -18.21
C LEU A 656 12.70 -32.13 -19.51
N ARG A 657 11.39 -32.38 -19.41
CA ARG A 657 10.52 -32.60 -20.58
C ARG A 657 10.45 -31.36 -21.45
N ALA A 658 10.27 -30.19 -20.85
CA ALA A 658 10.27 -28.92 -21.58
C ALA A 658 11.59 -28.68 -22.33
N GLY A 659 12.73 -28.98 -21.69
CA GLY A 659 14.04 -28.85 -22.32
C GLY A 659 14.35 -29.84 -23.46
N ARG A 660 13.55 -30.89 -23.62
CA ARG A 660 13.65 -31.86 -24.73
C ARG A 660 12.81 -31.48 -25.95
N ASP A 661 11.67 -30.81 -25.77
CA ASP A 661 10.75 -30.45 -26.88
C ASP A 661 11.10 -29.11 -27.57
N GLY A 662 11.86 -28.24 -26.89
CA GLY A 662 12.33 -26.95 -27.41
C GLY A 662 11.25 -25.86 -27.47
N GLY A 663 11.65 -24.62 -27.79
CA GLY A 663 10.73 -23.47 -27.78
C GLY A 663 10.30 -23.01 -26.39
N HIS A 664 11.07 -23.40 -25.37
CA HIS A 664 10.94 -22.84 -24.03
C HIS A 664 11.81 -21.58 -23.93
N LEU A 665 11.35 -20.59 -23.19
CA LEU A 665 12.12 -19.40 -22.82
C LEU A 665 12.97 -19.64 -21.56
N GLY A 666 12.64 -20.68 -20.80
CA GLY A 666 13.28 -21.03 -19.54
C GLY A 666 12.27 -21.52 -18.52
N GLY A 667 12.76 -21.99 -17.38
CA GLY A 667 11.90 -22.41 -16.27
C GLY A 667 12.67 -22.55 -14.97
N VAL A 668 11.97 -22.46 -13.85
CA VAL A 668 12.56 -22.49 -12.51
C VAL A 668 11.60 -23.14 -11.52
N ALA A 669 12.13 -23.88 -10.57
CA ALA A 669 11.40 -24.36 -9.39
C ALA A 669 12.15 -23.93 -8.12
N PHE A 670 11.48 -23.22 -7.21
CA PHE A 670 12.07 -22.54 -6.06
C PHE A 670 11.14 -22.56 -4.83
N ALA A 671 11.71 -22.43 -3.63
CA ALA A 671 10.96 -22.50 -2.38
C ALA A 671 10.88 -21.11 -1.74
N SER A 672 9.73 -20.73 -1.19
CA SER A 672 9.51 -19.42 -0.59
C SER A 672 8.51 -19.48 0.57
N GLY A 673 8.33 -18.36 1.28
CA GLY A 673 7.38 -18.26 2.39
C GLY A 673 5.95 -17.93 2.01
N GLN A 674 5.67 -17.70 0.74
CA GLN A 674 4.33 -17.39 0.26
C GLN A 674 4.00 -18.25 -0.95
N PRO A 675 2.73 -18.67 -1.12
CA PRO A 675 2.32 -19.29 -2.36
C PRO A 675 2.36 -18.24 -3.48
N ILE A 676 2.53 -18.69 -4.72
CA ILE A 676 2.21 -17.83 -5.87
C ILE A 676 0.69 -17.59 -5.83
N ARG A 677 0.26 -16.41 -5.38
CA ARG A 677 -1.15 -16.01 -5.33
C ARG A 677 -1.49 -15.25 -6.61
N GLY A 678 -2.28 -15.89 -7.49
CA GLY A 678 -2.77 -15.33 -8.75
C GLY A 678 -4.28 -15.16 -8.76
N SER A 679 -4.84 -14.27 -7.93
CA SER A 679 -6.22 -13.77 -8.14
C SER A 679 -6.25 -12.42 -8.87
N SER A 680 -5.09 -11.86 -9.20
CA SER A 680 -4.92 -10.80 -10.18
C SER A 680 -3.64 -11.08 -10.95
N PHE A 681 -3.64 -10.76 -12.24
CA PHE A 681 -2.55 -11.05 -13.18
C PHE A 681 -1.37 -10.08 -12.99
N ASP A 682 -1.18 -9.54 -11.77
CA ASP A 682 -0.37 -8.36 -11.45
C ASP A 682 1.02 -8.69 -10.87
N LEU A 683 1.48 -9.95 -10.88
CA LEU A 683 2.82 -10.30 -10.39
C LEU A 683 3.32 -11.52 -11.17
N PRO A 684 4.59 -11.64 -11.63
CA PRO A 684 5.80 -10.79 -11.62
C PRO A 684 6.02 -10.04 -12.95
N TYR A 685 4.96 -9.91 -13.76
CA TYR A 685 5.04 -9.34 -15.10
C TYR A 685 5.14 -7.81 -15.10
N ASP A 686 4.54 -7.13 -14.11
CA ASP A 686 4.63 -5.68 -14.00
C ASP A 686 6.04 -5.21 -13.60
N ASP A 687 6.75 -6.00 -12.79
CA ASP A 687 8.19 -5.81 -12.53
C ASP A 687 9.04 -6.02 -13.80
N LEU A 688 8.65 -6.96 -14.68
CA LEU A 688 9.30 -7.21 -15.98
C LEU A 688 9.01 -6.12 -17.02
N LEU A 689 7.83 -5.49 -16.98
CA LEU A 689 7.44 -4.42 -17.89
C LEU A 689 8.00 -3.06 -17.48
N GLY A 690 8.17 -2.81 -16.17
CA GLY A 690 8.85 -1.61 -15.67
C GLY A 690 10.28 -1.44 -16.18
N ASP A 691 10.95 -2.56 -16.54
CA ASP A 691 12.36 -2.60 -16.95
C ASP A 691 12.60 -2.82 -18.46
N ARG A 692 11.56 -2.70 -19.31
CA ARG A 692 11.63 -3.09 -20.72
C ARG A 692 12.41 -2.16 -21.66
N ALA A 693 13.14 -1.18 -21.14
CA ALA A 693 14.11 -0.45 -21.94
C ALA A 693 15.31 -1.30 -22.41
N ARG A 694 15.45 -2.58 -21.99
CA ARG A 694 16.70 -3.36 -22.17
C ARG A 694 16.55 -4.87 -22.46
N ALA A 695 15.60 -5.28 -23.28
CA ALA A 695 15.44 -6.70 -23.65
C ALA A 695 16.36 -7.13 -24.82
N THR A 696 17.54 -7.66 -24.50
CA THR A 696 18.26 -8.66 -25.32
C THR A 696 18.28 -9.99 -24.57
N GLU A 697 18.60 -11.09 -25.27
CA GLU A 697 18.56 -12.52 -24.86
C GLU A 697 19.26 -12.89 -23.53
N SER A 698 19.82 -11.92 -22.79
CA SER A 698 20.53 -12.05 -21.52
C SER A 698 19.73 -11.54 -20.30
N ALA A 699 18.64 -10.78 -20.51
CA ALA A 699 17.95 -10.02 -19.45
C ALA A 699 17.07 -10.89 -18.52
N TRP A 700 16.55 -12.03 -19.00
CA TRP A 700 15.82 -12.97 -18.15
C TRP A 700 16.70 -13.55 -17.02
N LEU A 701 17.99 -13.77 -17.29
CA LEU A 701 18.97 -14.18 -16.28
C LEU A 701 19.39 -13.02 -15.36
N GLY A 702 19.23 -11.76 -15.78
CA GLY A 702 19.62 -10.56 -15.03
C GLY A 702 18.54 -10.01 -14.08
N THR A 703 17.26 -10.27 -14.36
CA THR A 703 16.12 -9.82 -13.53
C THR A 703 15.75 -10.82 -12.43
N HIS A 704 16.15 -12.09 -12.56
CA HIS A 704 15.88 -13.15 -11.58
C HIS A 704 17.07 -13.41 -10.62
N VAL A 705 18.00 -12.46 -10.54
CA VAL A 705 19.05 -12.45 -9.53
C VAL A 705 18.37 -12.33 -8.17
N ARG A 706 18.04 -13.45 -7.51
CA ARG A 706 18.04 -13.68 -6.04
C ARG A 706 17.23 -14.87 -5.53
N SER A 707 16.52 -15.63 -6.38
CA SER A 707 15.96 -16.91 -5.93
C SER A 707 16.50 -18.05 -6.80
N PRO A 708 17.74 -18.53 -6.56
CA PRO A 708 18.22 -19.72 -7.25
C PRO A 708 17.25 -20.86 -6.95
N GLY A 709 16.50 -21.26 -7.98
CA GLY A 709 15.64 -22.42 -7.87
C GLY A 709 16.47 -23.67 -7.67
N TRP A 710 15.93 -24.68 -6.98
CA TRP A 710 16.60 -25.97 -6.84
C TRP A 710 16.64 -26.75 -8.17
N VAL A 711 15.82 -26.35 -9.15
CA VAL A 711 15.90 -26.79 -10.55
C VAL A 711 15.73 -25.58 -11.48
N VAL A 712 16.62 -25.43 -12.47
CA VAL A 712 16.60 -24.33 -13.44
C VAL A 712 16.80 -24.86 -14.86
N LEU A 713 15.85 -24.57 -15.76
CA LEU A 713 15.95 -24.86 -17.18
C LEU A 713 16.52 -23.67 -17.94
N VAL A 714 17.69 -23.86 -18.54
CA VAL A 714 18.42 -22.87 -19.33
C VAL A 714 18.20 -23.15 -20.84
N PRO A 715 17.75 -22.18 -21.64
CA PRO A 715 17.57 -22.31 -23.08
C PRO A 715 18.90 -22.45 -23.82
N ALA A 716 18.88 -23.15 -24.95
CA ALA A 716 20.05 -23.47 -25.77
C ALA A 716 20.93 -22.25 -26.13
N GLY A 717 20.35 -21.06 -26.30
CA GLY A 717 21.12 -19.83 -26.57
C GLY A 717 22.07 -19.45 -25.44
N ALA A 718 21.69 -19.73 -24.18
CA ALA A 718 22.45 -19.40 -22.99
C ALA A 718 23.37 -20.54 -22.50
N THR A 719 23.18 -21.78 -22.98
CA THR A 719 23.93 -22.94 -22.47
C THR A 719 25.42 -22.94 -22.78
N ARG A 720 25.82 -22.27 -23.86
CA ARG A 720 27.23 -22.18 -24.29
C ARG A 720 28.07 -21.34 -23.34
N SER A 721 27.42 -20.43 -22.64
CA SER A 721 28.08 -19.54 -21.71
C SER A 721 28.12 -20.14 -20.31
N LEU A 722 27.27 -21.13 -19.98
CA LEU A 722 27.19 -21.72 -18.64
C LEU A 722 28.57 -22.15 -18.14
N ALA A 723 28.90 -21.75 -16.93
CA ALA A 723 30.11 -22.24 -16.27
C ALA A 723 30.01 -23.76 -16.04
N ALA A 724 31.17 -24.39 -15.82
CA ALA A 724 31.18 -25.75 -15.31
C ALA A 724 30.41 -25.76 -13.97
N PRO A 725 29.44 -26.69 -13.79
CA PRO A 725 28.70 -26.75 -12.54
C PRO A 725 29.68 -27.00 -11.39
N GLY A 726 29.56 -26.21 -10.32
CA GLY A 726 30.32 -26.41 -9.09
C GLY A 726 29.83 -27.64 -8.31
N ASP A 727 30.52 -27.95 -7.22
CA ASP A 727 30.05 -28.97 -6.27
C ASP A 727 28.64 -28.61 -5.77
N GLY A 728 27.71 -29.58 -5.82
CA GLY A 728 26.32 -29.38 -5.41
C GLY A 728 25.31 -29.17 -6.55
N VAL A 729 25.77 -28.92 -7.78
CA VAL A 729 24.90 -28.79 -8.96
C VAL A 729 25.20 -29.86 -9.99
N GLU A 730 24.16 -30.53 -10.45
CA GLU A 730 24.17 -31.42 -11.61
C GLU A 730 23.73 -30.63 -12.85
N ARG A 731 24.54 -30.65 -13.91
CA ARG A 731 24.15 -30.16 -15.23
C ARG A 731 23.73 -31.33 -16.10
N VAL A 732 22.52 -31.27 -16.63
CA VAL A 732 22.01 -32.20 -17.62
C VAL A 732 21.91 -31.45 -18.94
N ASP A 733 22.79 -31.74 -19.90
CA ASP A 733 22.69 -31.18 -21.24
C ASP A 733 21.48 -31.79 -21.97
N LEU A 734 20.67 -30.92 -22.56
CA LEU A 734 19.45 -31.26 -23.29
C LEU A 734 19.57 -30.83 -24.75
N GLU A 735 18.68 -31.33 -25.60
CA GLU A 735 18.68 -30.98 -27.03
C GLU A 735 18.44 -29.48 -27.26
N HIS A 736 17.60 -28.85 -26.44
CA HIS A 736 17.23 -27.45 -26.57
C HIS A 736 17.61 -26.58 -25.37
N GLY A 737 18.56 -27.04 -24.57
CA GLY A 737 18.95 -26.34 -23.35
C GLY A 737 19.87 -27.12 -22.46
N ALA A 738 19.92 -26.70 -21.20
CA ALA A 738 20.55 -27.46 -20.13
C ALA A 738 19.69 -27.31 -18.89
N LEU A 739 19.52 -28.39 -18.14
CA LEU A 739 18.91 -28.34 -16.83
C LEU A 739 20.00 -28.30 -15.78
N LEU A 740 19.94 -27.32 -14.88
CA LEU A 740 20.75 -27.28 -13.68
C LEU A 740 19.89 -27.77 -12.52
N VAL A 741 20.40 -28.73 -11.77
CA VAL A 741 19.68 -29.42 -10.70
C VAL A 741 20.54 -29.40 -9.45
N SER A 742 20.00 -28.90 -8.34
CA SER A 742 20.65 -29.01 -7.04
C SER A 742 20.67 -30.46 -6.56
N ARG A 743 21.70 -30.82 -5.80
CA ARG A 743 21.77 -32.12 -5.11
C ARG A 743 20.92 -32.20 -3.84
N ALA A 744 20.24 -31.12 -3.46
CA ALA A 744 19.29 -31.15 -2.36
C ALA A 744 18.25 -32.27 -2.56
N ALA A 745 17.95 -33.01 -1.48
CA ALA A 745 17.05 -34.16 -1.55
C ALA A 745 15.59 -33.76 -1.82
N ASP A 746 15.23 -32.54 -1.43
CA ASP A 746 13.91 -31.94 -1.62
C ASP A 746 14.01 -30.39 -1.67
N PRO A 747 13.01 -29.69 -2.24
CA PRO A 747 13.00 -28.23 -2.35
C PRO A 747 13.18 -27.47 -1.02
N PHE A 748 12.75 -28.06 0.10
CA PHE A 748 12.82 -27.45 1.41
C PHE A 748 14.16 -27.71 2.11
N SER A 749 14.93 -28.71 1.63
CA SER A 749 16.30 -29.01 2.06
C SER A 749 17.38 -28.21 1.32
N TYR A 750 16.99 -27.41 0.31
CA TYR A 750 17.87 -26.64 -0.56
C TYR A 750 18.74 -25.62 0.19
N SER A 751 19.99 -25.90 0.51
CA SER A 751 20.77 -25.02 1.42
C SER A 751 21.23 -23.72 0.76
N ASP A 752 21.71 -22.77 1.56
CA ASP A 752 22.38 -21.56 1.06
C ASP A 752 23.61 -21.90 0.20
N ALA A 753 24.32 -22.99 0.54
CA ALA A 753 25.42 -23.49 -0.26
C ALA A 753 24.94 -24.02 -1.63
N ASP A 754 23.76 -24.64 -1.68
CA ASP A 754 23.14 -25.06 -2.94
C ASP A 754 22.67 -23.86 -3.77
N ALA A 755 22.18 -22.80 -3.11
CA ALA A 755 21.82 -21.51 -3.70
C ALA A 755 23.01 -20.84 -4.38
N GLU A 756 24.12 -20.67 -3.65
CA GLU A 756 25.36 -20.13 -4.20
C GLU A 756 25.92 -20.98 -5.34
N ALA A 757 25.87 -22.32 -5.22
CA ALA A 757 26.36 -23.22 -6.26
C ALA A 757 25.53 -23.10 -7.55
N MET A 758 24.20 -23.00 -7.41
CA MET A 758 23.29 -22.80 -8.54
C MET A 758 23.49 -21.43 -9.18
N GLU A 759 23.59 -20.38 -8.38
CA GLU A 759 23.86 -19.03 -8.87
C GLU A 759 25.18 -18.97 -9.64
N ARG A 760 26.26 -19.55 -9.12
CA ARG A 760 27.54 -19.62 -9.85
C ARG A 760 27.41 -20.34 -11.19
N ALA A 761 26.66 -21.43 -11.23
CA ALA A 761 26.42 -22.17 -12.48
C ALA A 761 25.63 -21.33 -13.50
N VAL A 762 24.66 -20.53 -13.04
CA VAL A 762 23.79 -19.67 -13.86
C VAL A 762 24.48 -18.36 -14.27
N VAL A 763 25.12 -17.63 -13.34
CA VAL A 763 25.78 -16.32 -13.58
C VAL A 763 27.04 -16.47 -14.43
N GLY A 764 27.75 -17.60 -14.31
CA GLY A 764 28.81 -17.95 -15.24
C GLY A 764 28.35 -17.90 -16.71
N ALA A 765 27.06 -18.13 -16.98
CA ALA A 765 26.42 -18.01 -18.30
C ALA A 765 26.34 -16.61 -18.89
N GLN A 766 26.68 -15.56 -18.13
CA GLN A 766 26.63 -14.20 -18.63
C GLN A 766 28.00 -13.69 -19.12
N GLY A 767 29.04 -14.54 -19.09
CA GLY A 767 30.41 -14.12 -19.41
C GLY A 767 31.05 -13.25 -18.34
N LEU A 768 30.45 -13.22 -17.14
CA LEU A 768 30.99 -12.57 -15.96
C LEU A 768 31.92 -13.60 -15.28
N GLU A 769 33.24 -13.32 -15.18
CA GLU A 769 34.15 -14.23 -14.46
C GLU A 769 33.66 -14.43 -13.02
N PRO A 770 33.49 -15.68 -12.53
CA PRO A 770 33.17 -15.89 -11.13
C PRO A 770 34.32 -15.35 -10.27
N PRO A 771 34.03 -14.65 -9.16
CA PRO A 771 35.07 -14.17 -8.26
C PRO A 771 35.88 -15.37 -7.75
N ARG A 772 37.20 -15.32 -7.88
CA ARG A 772 38.08 -16.39 -7.38
C ARG A 772 37.91 -16.52 -5.86
N ALA A 773 37.73 -17.75 -5.39
CA ALA A 773 37.57 -18.04 -3.97
C ALA A 773 38.78 -17.51 -3.16
N GLY A 774 38.49 -16.56 -2.29
CA GLY A 774 39.34 -16.05 -1.22
C GLY A 774 38.66 -16.28 0.11
#